data_AF-A0A3A8Q5D4-F1
#
_entry.id   AF-A0A3A8Q5D4-F1
#
_cell.length_a   1.000
_cell.length_b   1.000
_cell.length_c   1.000
_cell.angle_alpha   90.00
_cell.angle_beta   90.00
_cell.angle_gamma   90.00
#
_symmetry.space_group_name_H-M   'P 1'
#
loop_
_entity.id
_entity.type
_entity.pdbx_description
1 polymer ?
#
loop_
_entity_poly.entity_id
_entity_poly.type
_entity_poly.pdbx_seq_one_letter_code
_entity_poly.pdbx_strand_id
1 'polypeptide(L)'
;MKRGFLAALLLSGASFALACSDTTSTAGAAGLSGTYDVVLANQLVFVTSQDRDELRVLDLTRSPREFIPAPNPLEPLAIPVIARPDSLTRDVGYDASGNDVSGPYIYARSSGGRDISVVASARERLTEVTRLSTGQLITAFAAHAPVAEGAPSVLYYALQTRPEAAEQLCGPFGGGVVMRQDLPGPDGFDAAALPPALPVFCLKPADTVMSMITLPARADVTDSLVVAIRNVSGTSRLVRVTADGASVEIPYKRPRPRPFTVPDYTDLVDIPARLLVTHPSYKVSETVTEPAGRYVFAVLDELTCNTLDCEGVIALDNGPDPAAPSAAPVLARDVTGAPMLTLRPPGGLPTGLTLRTGLEVREFLSDGVAYLTSVPLLGIVPSSSGDITLFRADERRQFNLDRSSPTTPLDASVTAELRDSSEAARSDQFPGIIASEPGCPQVEATNATAFLCNGTVPGGAYRFVYQGVLPGLVGLSRDLTQEDPPLLVETTLATARGVVPGDSIVLANNAGACPAVIPVLRLEDQGNGLTRIYPDLSDPELVTAIEPCASYPLFTVRAGPNVKPYVLYAGDENADGYVQRLDVNEPYTAATFLDYYYHPDGFDLGLDPPRSPTKYVPGPLTLTLTPTLGTQSRLVPGDRYLVVLQPRFRRFNFRVDTSSTSNLAVYTLPASVVATEVDGSSLAFLAYPSADGVLQVALEQITDNVPNLTYLRAFQ
;
A
#
# COMPACT_ATOMS: atom_id res chain seq x y z
N MET A 1 -37.31 5.86 -74.63
CA MET A 1 -37.29 6.76 -73.45
C MET A 1 -36.09 6.32 -72.59
N LYS A 2 -35.13 7.12 -72.13
CA LYS A 2 -34.84 8.57 -72.29
C LYS A 2 -35.91 9.56 -71.81
N ARG A 3 -35.92 9.87 -70.50
CA ARG A 3 -35.72 11.20 -69.86
C ARG A 3 -36.20 11.16 -68.39
N GLY A 4 -35.27 11.33 -67.44
CA GLY A 4 -35.53 11.27 -65.99
C GLY A 4 -34.35 11.69 -65.11
N PHE A 5 -33.34 12.36 -65.68
CA PHE A 5 -32.22 12.97 -64.96
C PHE A 5 -32.43 14.47 -64.93
N LEU A 6 -32.93 15.03 -63.82
CA LEU A 6 -32.84 16.48 -63.46
C LEU A 6 -33.52 16.86 -62.13
N ALA A 7 -34.32 15.99 -61.49
CA ALA A 7 -35.04 16.35 -60.24
C ALA A 7 -34.29 16.00 -58.93
N ALA A 8 -33.31 15.10 -58.97
CA ALA A 8 -32.58 14.63 -57.77
C ALA A 8 -31.37 15.49 -57.38
N LEU A 9 -31.04 16.54 -58.14
CA LEU A 9 -29.81 17.34 -57.98
C LEU A 9 -30.06 18.78 -57.47
N LEU A 10 -31.30 19.08 -57.05
CA LEU A 10 -31.72 20.38 -56.50
C LEU A 10 -32.19 20.32 -55.03
N LEU A 11 -32.09 19.15 -54.39
CA LEU A 11 -32.35 18.95 -52.95
C LEU A 11 -31.07 18.86 -52.10
N SER A 12 -29.90 19.02 -52.71
CA SER A 12 -28.59 19.02 -52.05
C SER A 12 -28.05 20.43 -51.72
N GLY A 13 -28.91 21.44 -51.69
CA GLY A 13 -28.53 22.86 -51.60
C GLY A 13 -29.11 23.66 -50.43
N ALA A 14 -29.78 23.01 -49.47
CA ALA A 14 -30.57 23.70 -48.43
C ALA A 14 -30.32 23.20 -46.99
N SER A 15 -29.13 22.65 -46.72
CA SER A 15 -28.75 22.12 -45.38
C SER A 15 -27.44 22.71 -44.82
N PHE A 16 -26.91 23.78 -45.42
CA PHE A 16 -25.59 24.37 -45.11
C PHE A 16 -25.67 25.81 -44.56
N ALA A 17 -26.78 26.21 -43.91
CA ALA A 17 -27.03 27.60 -43.52
C ALA A 17 -27.59 27.81 -42.10
N LEU A 18 -27.68 26.78 -41.25
CA LEU A 18 -28.06 26.90 -39.84
C LEU A 18 -27.23 25.94 -38.96
N ALA A 19 -25.93 26.24 -38.83
CA ALA A 19 -25.03 25.63 -37.85
C ALA A 19 -23.88 26.60 -37.51
N CYS A 20 -24.23 27.83 -37.11
CA CYS A 20 -23.30 28.76 -36.48
C CYS A 20 -23.85 29.12 -35.10
N SER A 21 -22.97 29.16 -34.10
CA SER A 21 -23.25 29.59 -32.72
C SER A 21 -24.14 28.64 -31.89
N ASP A 22 -23.75 27.38 -31.76
CA ASP A 22 -23.69 26.80 -30.42
C ASP A 22 -22.22 26.89 -29.95
N THR A 23 -21.92 27.93 -29.17
CA THR A 23 -20.65 28.04 -28.43
C THR A 23 -20.74 27.21 -27.16
N THR A 24 -20.86 25.89 -27.31
CA THR A 24 -20.64 24.96 -26.20
C THR A 24 -19.15 25.00 -25.90
N SER A 25 -18.78 25.62 -24.78
CA SER A 25 -17.38 25.94 -24.48
C SER A 25 -16.51 24.69 -24.42
N THR A 26 -15.32 24.79 -25.00
CA THR A 26 -14.22 23.80 -24.92
C THR A 26 -13.59 23.73 -23.51
N ALA A 27 -14.35 24.03 -22.46
CA ALA A 27 -13.91 24.20 -21.06
C ALA A 27 -13.62 22.88 -20.31
N GLY A 28 -13.32 21.81 -21.04
CA GLY A 28 -12.92 20.49 -20.52
C GLY A 28 -11.88 19.77 -21.37
N ALA A 29 -11.27 20.48 -22.33
CA ALA A 29 -10.20 19.99 -23.19
C ALA A 29 -9.03 21.00 -23.20
N ALA A 30 -8.21 20.94 -22.16
CA ALA A 30 -6.88 21.54 -22.12
C ALA A 30 -5.93 20.96 -23.16
N GLY A 31 -6.23 19.77 -23.69
CA GLY A 31 -5.33 19.08 -24.60
C GLY A 31 -4.09 18.62 -23.84
N LEU A 32 -4.30 18.16 -22.61
CA LEU A 32 -3.26 17.48 -21.84
C LEU A 32 -2.74 16.25 -22.62
N SER A 33 -1.48 15.87 -22.40
CA SER A 33 -0.84 14.71 -23.01
C SER A 33 0.31 14.23 -22.12
N GLY A 34 0.24 12.99 -21.63
CA GLY A 34 1.19 12.44 -20.67
C GLY A 34 1.10 13.10 -19.28
N THR A 35 -0.11 13.34 -18.77
CA THR A 35 -0.32 13.97 -17.46
C THR A 35 0.07 13.04 -16.32
N TYR A 36 1.12 13.41 -15.57
CA TYR A 36 1.73 12.58 -14.53
C TYR A 36 1.66 13.21 -13.15
N ASP A 37 1.98 14.51 -13.03
CA ASP A 37 2.07 15.19 -11.75
C ASP A 37 1.08 16.36 -11.63
N VAL A 38 0.56 16.56 -10.41
CA VAL A 38 -0.28 17.70 -10.04
C VAL A 38 0.17 18.29 -8.71
N VAL A 39 0.22 19.62 -8.64
CA VAL A 39 0.51 20.34 -7.40
C VAL A 39 -0.47 21.49 -7.19
N LEU A 40 -0.89 21.68 -5.94
CA LEU A 40 -1.82 22.74 -5.53
C LEU A 40 -1.04 23.91 -4.93
N ALA A 41 -1.22 25.12 -5.46
CA ALA A 41 -0.78 26.36 -4.84
C ALA A 41 -1.79 27.49 -5.10
N ASN A 42 -2.04 28.38 -4.13
CA ASN A 42 -2.90 29.57 -4.31
C ASN A 42 -4.31 29.28 -4.89
N GLN A 43 -4.94 28.15 -4.53
CA GLN A 43 -6.20 27.66 -5.12
C GLN A 43 -6.14 27.46 -6.65
N LEU A 44 -4.96 27.16 -7.17
CA LEU A 44 -4.67 26.74 -8.54
C LEU A 44 -4.05 25.34 -8.52
N VAL A 45 -4.53 24.45 -9.38
CA VAL A 45 -3.90 23.13 -9.59
C VAL A 45 -3.06 23.20 -10.87
N PHE A 46 -1.75 23.09 -10.70
CA PHE A 46 -0.79 22.99 -11.80
C PHE A 46 -0.69 21.53 -12.23
N VAL A 47 -0.72 21.28 -13.53
CA VAL A 47 -0.81 19.95 -14.14
C VAL A 47 0.29 19.80 -15.19
N THR A 48 1.04 18.70 -15.18
CA THR A 48 2.02 18.43 -16.24
C THR A 48 1.36 17.98 -17.54
N SER A 49 1.96 18.37 -18.67
CA SER A 49 1.67 17.82 -20.00
C SER A 49 2.99 17.45 -20.70
N GLN A 50 3.43 16.21 -20.50
CA GLN A 50 4.74 15.72 -20.96
C GLN A 50 4.97 15.92 -22.47
N ASP A 51 4.05 15.49 -23.34
CA ASP A 51 4.31 15.53 -24.80
C ASP A 51 4.16 16.93 -25.42
N ARG A 52 3.87 17.96 -24.60
CA ARG A 52 3.74 19.36 -25.02
C ARG A 52 4.70 20.31 -24.31
N ASP A 53 5.59 19.79 -23.46
CA ASP A 53 6.63 20.55 -22.76
C ASP A 53 6.07 21.76 -21.96
N GLU A 54 4.87 21.61 -21.39
CA GLU A 54 4.09 22.70 -20.79
C GLU A 54 3.42 22.29 -19.46
N LEU A 55 3.06 23.30 -18.66
CA LEU A 55 2.12 23.17 -17.55
C LEU A 55 0.77 23.81 -17.90
N ARG A 56 -0.31 23.16 -17.47
CA ARG A 56 -1.67 23.70 -17.50
C ARG A 56 -2.11 24.06 -16.09
N VAL A 57 -2.99 25.07 -15.95
CA VAL A 57 -3.41 25.60 -14.65
C VAL A 57 -4.93 25.62 -14.53
N LEU A 58 -5.47 24.78 -13.64
CA LEU A 58 -6.90 24.70 -13.30
C LEU A 58 -7.21 25.70 -12.17
N ASP A 59 -8.14 26.62 -12.40
CA ASP A 59 -8.55 27.62 -11.40
C ASP A 59 -9.72 27.08 -10.58
N LEU A 60 -9.47 26.82 -9.29
CA LEU A 60 -10.48 26.24 -8.41
C LEU A 60 -11.57 27.26 -8.02
N THR A 61 -11.28 28.55 -8.14
CA THR A 61 -12.19 29.64 -7.72
C THR A 61 -13.19 30.06 -8.81
N ARG A 62 -13.12 29.46 -10.01
CA ARG A 62 -14.09 29.72 -11.09
C ARG A 62 -15.33 28.84 -10.96
N SER A 63 -16.46 29.36 -11.41
CA SER A 63 -17.71 28.61 -11.51
C SER A 63 -18.32 28.79 -12.91
N PRO A 64 -18.35 27.74 -13.76
CA PRO A 64 -17.77 26.42 -13.53
C PRO A 64 -16.23 26.48 -13.46
N ARG A 65 -15.61 25.56 -12.72
CA ARG A 65 -14.15 25.42 -12.72
C ARG A 65 -13.65 25.04 -14.10
N GLU A 66 -12.55 25.61 -14.51
CA GLU A 66 -11.98 25.48 -15.85
C GLU A 66 -10.49 25.82 -15.80
N PHE A 67 -9.74 25.37 -16.81
CA PHE A 67 -8.38 25.85 -16.99
C PHE A 67 -8.38 27.35 -17.28
N ILE A 68 -7.40 28.05 -16.73
CA ILE A 68 -7.21 29.49 -17.01
C ILE A 68 -7.04 29.65 -18.53
N PRO A 69 -7.82 30.51 -19.22
CA PRO A 69 -7.67 30.75 -20.64
C PRO A 69 -6.38 31.51 -20.94
N ALA A 70 -5.79 31.26 -22.11
CA ALA A 70 -4.74 32.08 -22.65
C ALA A 70 -5.26 33.50 -22.98
N PRO A 71 -4.39 34.48 -23.25
CA PRO A 71 -4.81 35.80 -23.76
C PRO A 71 -5.67 35.73 -25.04
N ASN A 72 -5.56 34.64 -25.79
CA ASN A 72 -6.55 34.23 -26.79
C ASN A 72 -7.56 33.25 -26.14
N PRO A 73 -8.84 33.63 -25.95
CA PRO A 73 -9.79 32.89 -25.11
C PRO A 73 -10.29 31.56 -25.70
N LEU A 74 -9.79 31.14 -26.86
CA LEU A 74 -10.13 29.85 -27.48
C LEU A 74 -9.28 28.69 -26.97
N GLU A 75 -8.14 28.98 -26.34
CA GLU A 75 -7.20 27.98 -25.84
C GLU A 75 -6.93 28.20 -24.34
N PRO A 76 -6.61 27.14 -23.58
CA PRO A 76 -6.15 27.28 -22.22
C PRO A 76 -4.74 27.88 -22.19
N LEU A 77 -4.39 28.49 -21.07
CA LEU A 77 -3.03 28.93 -20.77
C LEU A 77 -2.10 27.72 -20.84
N ALA A 78 -1.03 27.89 -21.60
CA ALA A 78 0.14 27.02 -21.62
C ALA A 78 1.27 27.80 -20.95
N ILE A 79 1.90 27.22 -19.93
CA ILE A 79 3.16 27.73 -19.39
C ILE A 79 4.27 26.82 -19.96
N PRO A 80 5.06 27.29 -20.95
CA PRO A 80 6.18 26.51 -21.44
C PRO A 80 7.19 26.24 -20.32
N VAL A 81 7.71 25.02 -20.27
CA VAL A 81 8.74 24.60 -19.31
C VAL A 81 9.83 23.80 -20.03
N ILE A 82 10.67 23.10 -19.28
CA ILE A 82 11.57 22.05 -19.77
C ILE A 82 10.82 20.96 -20.55
N ALA A 83 11.55 20.21 -21.37
CA ALA A 83 10.97 19.11 -22.13
C ALA A 83 10.52 17.95 -21.22
N ARG A 84 9.32 17.41 -21.51
CA ARG A 84 8.68 16.27 -20.83
C ARG A 84 8.61 16.39 -19.30
N PRO A 85 7.97 17.43 -18.74
CA PRO A 85 7.83 17.60 -17.29
C PRO A 85 7.03 16.44 -16.68
N ASP A 86 7.62 15.71 -15.75
CA ASP A 86 7.02 14.50 -15.15
C ASP A 86 6.91 14.55 -13.63
N SER A 87 7.53 15.54 -13.00
CA SER A 87 7.47 15.73 -11.56
C SER A 87 7.43 17.23 -11.24
N LEU A 88 6.58 17.58 -10.29
CA LEU A 88 6.36 18.91 -9.76
C LEU A 88 6.72 18.96 -8.27
N THR A 89 7.21 20.12 -7.84
CA THR A 89 7.16 20.50 -6.42
C THR A 89 6.80 21.98 -6.33
N ARG A 90 6.51 22.45 -5.12
CA ARG A 90 6.19 23.86 -4.85
C ARG A 90 6.93 24.35 -3.64
N ASP A 91 6.97 25.67 -3.49
CA ASP A 91 7.26 26.27 -2.20
C ASP A 91 6.20 25.87 -1.16
N VAL A 92 6.61 25.11 -0.16
CA VAL A 92 5.81 24.78 1.03
C VAL A 92 6.19 25.72 2.17
N GLY A 93 5.28 26.59 2.57
CA GLY A 93 5.41 27.46 3.75
C GLY A 93 4.48 27.01 4.88
N TYR A 94 4.74 27.51 6.08
CA TYR A 94 3.85 27.34 7.23
C TYR A 94 3.66 28.68 7.95
N ASP A 95 2.42 29.04 8.26
CA ASP A 95 2.13 30.24 9.06
C ASP A 95 2.47 30.05 10.56
N ALA A 96 2.25 31.09 11.36
CA ALA A 96 2.49 31.03 12.81
C ALA A 96 1.61 30.02 13.57
N SER A 97 0.50 29.55 12.98
CA SER A 97 -0.35 28.47 13.50
C SER A 97 0.06 27.09 12.95
N GLY A 98 0.99 27.05 11.99
CA GLY A 98 1.43 25.88 11.25
C GLY A 98 0.52 25.45 10.10
N ASN A 99 -0.39 26.32 9.64
CA ASN A 99 -1.17 26.05 8.43
C ASN A 99 -0.28 26.12 7.18
N ASP A 100 -0.56 25.29 6.19
CA ASP A 100 0.13 25.26 4.90
C ASP A 100 -0.11 26.55 4.09
N VAL A 101 0.98 27.26 3.77
CA VAL A 101 1.00 28.48 2.95
C VAL A 101 1.72 28.18 1.64
N SER A 102 1.13 28.59 0.52
CA SER A 102 1.77 28.50 -0.79
C SER A 102 2.81 29.61 -0.95
N GLY A 103 4.05 29.28 -1.31
CA GLY A 103 5.05 30.28 -1.71
C GLY A 103 4.96 30.69 -3.19
N PRO A 104 5.85 31.58 -3.64
CA PRO A 104 5.79 32.22 -4.96
C PRO A 104 6.11 31.30 -6.15
N TYR A 105 6.66 30.10 -5.95
CA TYR A 105 7.12 29.24 -7.03
C TYR A 105 6.56 27.80 -7.05
N ILE A 106 6.38 27.32 -8.28
CA ILE A 106 6.25 25.92 -8.69
C ILE A 106 7.53 25.54 -9.45
N TYR A 107 7.98 24.31 -9.28
CA TYR A 107 9.18 23.78 -9.92
C TYR A 107 8.82 22.54 -10.74
N ALA A 108 9.29 22.48 -11.99
CA ALA A 108 9.12 21.30 -12.85
C ALA A 108 10.49 20.70 -13.20
N ARG A 109 10.58 19.37 -13.07
CA ARG A 109 11.70 18.56 -13.59
C ARG A 109 11.17 17.47 -14.54
N SER A 110 12.07 16.89 -15.31
CA SER A 110 11.85 15.68 -16.09
C SER A 110 12.80 14.57 -15.64
N SER A 111 12.36 13.31 -15.62
CA SER A 111 13.27 12.18 -15.39
C SER A 111 14.31 12.08 -16.50
N GLY A 112 15.58 12.01 -16.11
CA GLY A 112 16.71 12.14 -17.05
C GLY A 112 17.15 13.59 -17.31
N GLY A 113 16.39 14.58 -16.83
CA GLY A 113 16.64 16.01 -17.03
C GLY A 113 17.82 16.57 -16.22
N ARG A 114 18.37 17.69 -16.70
CA ARG A 114 19.47 18.44 -16.05
C ARG A 114 19.09 19.87 -15.66
N ASP A 115 17.88 20.26 -16.01
CA ASP A 115 17.33 21.60 -15.84
C ASP A 115 16.07 21.55 -14.97
N ILE A 116 15.83 22.59 -14.19
CA ILE A 116 14.58 22.81 -13.44
C ILE A 116 13.93 24.09 -13.96
N SER A 117 12.68 24.01 -14.43
CA SER A 117 11.88 25.21 -14.70
C SER A 117 11.33 25.77 -13.40
N VAL A 118 11.55 27.07 -13.16
CA VAL A 118 10.98 27.82 -12.03
C VAL A 118 9.83 28.65 -12.56
N VAL A 119 8.61 28.34 -12.13
CA VAL A 119 7.36 28.95 -12.60
C VAL A 119 6.73 29.74 -11.46
N ALA A 120 6.33 30.99 -11.71
CA ALA A 120 5.64 31.79 -10.70
C ALA A 120 4.21 31.24 -10.45
N SER A 121 3.84 31.14 -9.17
CA SER A 121 2.59 30.51 -8.69
C SER A 121 1.43 31.50 -8.52
N ALA A 122 1.68 32.79 -8.69
CA ALA A 122 0.70 33.87 -8.53
C ALA A 122 -0.18 33.99 -9.78
N ARG A 123 -1.49 34.24 -9.60
CA ARG A 123 -2.50 34.22 -10.68
C ARG A 123 -2.26 35.29 -11.75
N GLU A 124 -1.77 36.43 -11.31
CA GLU A 124 -1.35 37.59 -12.11
C GLU A 124 -0.07 37.35 -12.92
N ARG A 125 0.70 36.30 -12.60
CA ARG A 125 2.01 36.02 -13.20
C ARG A 125 2.29 34.52 -13.30
N LEU A 126 1.58 33.87 -14.23
CA LEU A 126 1.70 32.44 -14.51
C LEU A 126 2.67 32.21 -15.68
N THR A 127 3.97 32.30 -15.41
CA THR A 127 5.07 32.21 -16.40
C THR A 127 6.30 31.51 -15.85
N GLU A 128 7.08 30.83 -16.69
CA GLU A 128 8.46 30.45 -16.35
C GLU A 128 9.29 31.73 -16.11
N VAL A 129 9.84 31.86 -14.90
CA VAL A 129 10.66 33.01 -14.45
C VAL A 129 12.13 32.78 -14.75
N THR A 130 12.60 31.53 -14.60
CA THR A 130 13.95 31.12 -14.97
C THR A 130 14.02 29.61 -15.19
N ARG A 131 15.13 29.16 -15.78
CA ARG A 131 15.49 27.75 -15.93
C ARG A 131 16.86 27.51 -15.30
N LEU A 132 16.89 26.75 -14.23
CA LEU A 132 18.11 26.43 -13.49
C LEU A 132 18.80 25.24 -14.15
N SER A 133 19.87 25.48 -14.90
CA SER A 133 20.68 24.39 -15.47
C SER A 133 21.76 23.94 -14.49
N THR A 134 21.69 22.67 -14.08
CA THR A 134 22.59 22.10 -13.07
C THR A 134 23.81 21.40 -13.69
N GLY A 135 23.81 21.20 -15.01
CA GLY A 135 24.83 20.46 -15.77
C GLY A 135 24.85 18.94 -15.55
N GLN A 136 24.21 18.46 -14.48
CA GLN A 136 24.20 17.07 -14.01
C GLN A 136 22.77 16.50 -13.99
N LEU A 137 22.60 15.20 -13.84
CA LEU A 137 21.27 14.57 -13.78
C LEU A 137 20.58 14.89 -12.44
N ILE A 138 19.40 15.49 -12.48
CA ILE A 138 18.56 15.73 -11.31
C ILE A 138 17.71 14.49 -11.01
N THR A 139 17.62 14.12 -9.73
CA THR A 139 17.01 12.86 -9.27
C THR A 139 15.78 13.10 -8.40
N ALA A 140 15.82 14.10 -7.52
CA ALA A 140 14.69 14.55 -6.72
C ALA A 140 14.84 16.04 -6.37
N PHE A 141 13.75 16.67 -5.93
CA PHE A 141 13.74 18.04 -5.41
C PHE A 141 12.70 18.24 -4.29
N ALA A 142 12.82 19.34 -3.55
CA ALA A 142 11.81 19.87 -2.63
C ALA A 142 12.10 21.35 -2.38
N ALA A 143 11.08 22.16 -2.07
CA ALA A 143 11.28 23.57 -1.77
C ALA A 143 10.43 24.04 -0.59
N HIS A 144 10.92 25.03 0.14
CA HIS A 144 10.13 25.76 1.12
C HIS A 144 9.97 27.22 0.74
N ALA A 145 8.83 27.78 1.14
CA ALA A 145 8.52 29.19 0.94
C ALA A 145 9.44 30.11 1.78
N PRO A 146 9.46 31.41 1.50
CA PRO A 146 10.13 32.40 2.34
C PRO A 146 9.67 32.31 3.80
N VAL A 147 10.62 32.22 4.74
CA VAL A 147 10.33 32.14 6.18
C VAL A 147 9.90 33.48 6.80
N ALA A 148 10.09 34.57 6.06
CA ALA A 148 9.71 35.94 6.43
C ALA A 148 9.55 36.80 5.16
N GLU A 149 8.91 37.97 5.28
CA GLU A 149 8.84 38.95 4.20
C GLU A 149 10.25 39.38 3.75
N GLY A 150 10.51 39.35 2.44
CA GLY A 150 11.82 39.66 1.86
C GLY A 150 12.87 38.54 1.95
N ALA A 151 12.58 37.42 2.62
CA ALA A 151 13.43 36.22 2.55
C ALA A 151 13.31 35.53 1.17
N PRO A 152 14.34 34.79 0.71
CA PRO A 152 14.25 33.99 -0.50
C PRO A 152 13.38 32.74 -0.28
N SER A 153 12.84 32.20 -1.37
CA SER A 153 12.41 30.79 -1.41
C SER A 153 13.65 29.91 -1.52
N VAL A 154 13.61 28.69 -0.99
CA VAL A 154 14.79 27.81 -1.00
C VAL A 154 14.43 26.49 -1.68
N LEU A 155 15.09 26.24 -2.81
CA LEU A 155 14.97 25.01 -3.59
C LEU A 155 16.13 24.08 -3.23
N TYR A 156 15.80 22.86 -2.82
CA TYR A 156 16.74 21.75 -2.68
C TYR A 156 16.57 20.78 -3.85
N TYR A 157 17.70 20.30 -4.39
CA TYR A 157 17.69 19.34 -5.49
C TYR A 157 18.87 18.37 -5.39
N ALA A 158 18.63 17.09 -5.68
CA ALA A 158 19.63 16.04 -5.67
C ALA A 158 20.18 15.78 -7.07
N LEU A 159 21.49 15.78 -7.20
CA LEU A 159 22.23 15.45 -8.40
C LEU A 159 22.81 14.04 -8.30
N GLN A 160 22.65 13.22 -9.35
CA GLN A 160 23.23 11.87 -9.44
C GLN A 160 24.77 11.89 -9.42
N THR A 161 25.35 12.95 -9.95
CA THR A 161 26.78 13.19 -10.10
C THR A 161 27.09 14.58 -9.55
N ARG A 162 28.10 14.68 -8.68
CA ARG A 162 28.51 15.95 -8.07
C ARG A 162 29.10 16.92 -9.11
N PRO A 163 28.84 18.25 -9.00
CA PRO A 163 29.59 19.28 -9.72
C PRO A 163 30.95 19.53 -9.07
N GLU A 164 31.91 20.09 -9.82
CA GLU A 164 33.27 20.39 -9.34
C GLU A 164 33.26 21.30 -8.08
N ALA A 165 32.32 22.25 -8.01
CA ALA A 165 32.16 23.14 -6.86
C ALA A 165 31.86 22.41 -5.53
N ALA A 166 31.34 21.18 -5.56
CA ALA A 166 31.02 20.39 -4.38
C ALA A 166 32.18 19.52 -3.86
N GLU A 167 33.30 19.42 -4.58
CA GLU A 167 34.41 18.52 -4.21
C GLU A 167 35.09 18.91 -2.89
N GLN A 168 35.09 20.20 -2.54
CA GLN A 168 35.68 20.69 -1.29
C GLN A 168 34.95 20.19 -0.03
N LEU A 169 33.62 19.97 -0.13
CA LEU A 169 32.80 19.47 0.98
C LEU A 169 32.70 17.94 0.97
N CYS A 170 32.47 17.34 -0.22
CA CYS A 170 32.20 15.91 -0.34
C CYS A 170 33.45 15.02 -0.46
N GLY A 171 34.65 15.61 -0.57
CA GLY A 171 35.90 14.87 -0.68
C GLY A 171 36.07 14.11 -2.02
N PRO A 172 37.19 13.39 -2.21
CA PRO A 172 37.58 12.90 -3.53
C PRO A 172 36.78 11.69 -4.04
N PHE A 173 36.13 10.90 -3.18
CA PHE A 173 35.46 9.65 -3.59
C PHE A 173 33.99 9.87 -3.94
N GLY A 174 33.59 9.40 -5.13
CA GLY A 174 32.41 9.90 -5.84
C GLY A 174 31.06 9.32 -5.42
N GLY A 175 30.14 10.21 -5.07
CA GLY A 175 28.69 10.00 -5.05
C GLY A 175 27.97 11.23 -5.62
N GLY A 176 26.64 11.21 -5.61
CA GLY A 176 25.82 12.39 -5.88
C GLY A 176 25.82 13.40 -4.73
N VAL A 177 25.05 14.48 -4.86
CA VAL A 177 24.97 15.55 -3.85
C VAL A 177 23.60 16.20 -3.83
N VAL A 178 23.11 16.59 -2.65
CA VAL A 178 21.96 17.50 -2.48
C VAL A 178 22.49 18.93 -2.43
N MET A 179 22.02 19.75 -3.35
CA MET A 179 22.31 21.17 -3.47
C MET A 179 21.15 22.00 -2.91
N ARG A 180 21.46 23.21 -2.45
CA ARG A 180 20.54 24.28 -2.05
C ARG A 180 20.71 25.46 -3.00
N GLN A 181 19.60 25.99 -3.51
CA GLN A 181 19.54 27.22 -4.31
C GLN A 181 18.54 28.18 -3.68
N ASP A 182 19.03 29.35 -3.25
CA ASP A 182 18.19 30.44 -2.76
C ASP A 182 17.67 31.24 -3.97
N LEU A 183 16.38 31.53 -3.97
CA LEU A 183 15.66 32.17 -5.07
C LEU A 183 14.95 33.44 -4.56
N PRO A 184 15.30 34.63 -5.07
CA PRO A 184 14.58 35.87 -4.75
C PRO A 184 13.09 35.80 -5.10
N GLY A 185 12.28 36.72 -4.57
CA GLY A 185 10.89 36.87 -5.00
C GLY A 185 10.74 37.12 -6.51
N PRO A 186 9.59 36.81 -7.11
CA PRO A 186 9.41 36.87 -8.56
C PRO A 186 9.54 38.30 -9.10
N ASP A 187 9.10 39.29 -8.34
CA ASP A 187 9.16 40.70 -8.71
C ASP A 187 10.59 41.23 -8.65
N GLY A 188 11.11 41.64 -9.82
CA GLY A 188 12.51 42.02 -9.96
C GLY A 188 13.49 40.84 -10.04
N PHE A 189 13.02 39.60 -10.27
CA PHE A 189 13.89 38.44 -10.44
C PHE A 189 14.90 38.65 -11.57
N ASP A 190 16.19 38.57 -11.24
CA ASP A 190 17.31 38.60 -12.19
C ASP A 190 18.08 37.27 -12.10
N ALA A 191 18.01 36.48 -13.16
CA ALA A 191 18.71 35.20 -13.27
C ALA A 191 20.25 35.35 -13.22
N ALA A 192 20.80 36.51 -13.61
CA ALA A 192 22.23 36.78 -13.56
C ALA A 192 22.72 37.17 -12.14
N ALA A 193 21.80 37.56 -11.25
CA ALA A 193 22.08 37.92 -9.87
C ALA A 193 21.85 36.77 -8.86
N LEU A 194 21.54 35.56 -9.35
CA LEU A 194 21.30 34.41 -8.49
C LEU A 194 22.54 34.03 -7.67
N PRO A 195 22.40 33.76 -6.36
CA PRO A 195 23.50 33.25 -5.55
C PRO A 195 23.90 31.85 -6.06
N PRO A 196 25.19 31.46 -5.96
CA PRO A 196 25.62 30.13 -6.37
C PRO A 196 25.01 29.05 -5.46
N ALA A 197 24.57 27.94 -6.06
CA ALA A 197 24.04 26.81 -5.31
C ALA A 197 25.09 26.20 -4.37
N LEU A 198 24.68 25.88 -3.15
CA LEU A 198 25.56 25.35 -2.09
C LEU A 198 25.33 23.84 -1.88
N PRO A 199 26.39 23.02 -1.74
CA PRO A 199 26.24 21.62 -1.39
C PRO A 199 25.85 21.48 0.09
N VAL A 200 24.82 20.68 0.37
CA VAL A 200 24.28 20.46 1.74
C VAL A 200 24.53 19.04 2.22
N PHE A 201 24.39 18.03 1.35
CA PHE A 201 24.54 16.63 1.75
C PHE A 201 25.15 15.77 0.65
N CYS A 202 26.19 15.03 1.00
CA CYS A 202 26.95 14.19 0.09
C CYS A 202 26.43 12.74 0.13
N LEU A 203 26.08 12.18 -1.03
CA LEU A 203 25.64 10.80 -1.12
C LEU A 203 26.84 9.83 -1.11
N LYS A 204 26.63 8.57 -0.68
CA LYS A 204 27.67 7.53 -0.77
C LYS A 204 27.79 7.09 -2.26
N PRO A 205 28.87 6.41 -2.66
CA PRO A 205 29.00 5.92 -4.02
C PRO A 205 27.82 5.03 -4.45
N ALA A 206 27.32 5.30 -5.66
CA ALA A 206 26.18 4.63 -6.28
C ALA A 206 24.83 4.74 -5.53
N ASP A 207 24.69 5.76 -4.67
CA ASP A 207 23.40 6.23 -4.16
C ASP A 207 22.70 7.17 -5.17
N THR A 208 21.37 7.17 -5.11
CA THR A 208 20.43 8.02 -5.85
C THR A 208 19.35 8.48 -4.88
N VAL A 209 18.98 9.77 -4.89
CA VAL A 209 17.82 10.23 -4.11
C VAL A 209 16.55 9.95 -4.90
N MET A 210 15.62 9.20 -4.31
CA MET A 210 14.33 8.86 -4.89
C MET A 210 13.30 9.96 -4.63
N SER A 211 13.31 10.52 -3.42
CA SER A 211 12.41 11.60 -2.99
C SER A 211 13.05 12.37 -1.83
N MET A 212 12.68 13.63 -1.68
CA MET A 212 13.03 14.45 -0.52
C MET A 212 11.82 15.32 -0.14
N ILE A 213 11.76 15.73 1.13
CA ILE A 213 10.77 16.67 1.63
C ILE A 213 11.44 17.62 2.64
N THR A 214 11.11 18.91 2.56
CA THR A 214 11.50 19.89 3.57
C THR A 214 10.61 19.76 4.80
N LEU A 215 11.22 19.75 5.99
CA LEU A 215 10.49 19.99 7.24
C LEU A 215 10.15 21.50 7.36
N PRO A 216 9.22 21.90 8.23
CA PRO A 216 8.81 23.30 8.38
C PRO A 216 9.99 24.24 8.70
N ALA A 217 10.38 25.03 7.69
CA ALA A 217 11.38 26.07 7.84
C ALA A 217 10.84 27.23 8.70
N ARG A 218 11.71 27.86 9.49
CA ARG A 218 11.38 28.98 10.38
C ARG A 218 12.57 29.95 10.43
N ALA A 219 12.28 31.22 10.70
CA ALA A 219 13.34 32.18 11.02
C ALA A 219 14.19 31.67 12.21
N ASP A 220 15.51 31.91 12.13
CA ASP A 220 16.51 31.55 13.15
C ASP A 220 16.65 30.04 13.46
N VAL A 221 16.09 29.15 12.64
CA VAL A 221 16.22 27.68 12.75
C VAL A 221 16.93 27.14 11.51
N THR A 222 17.88 26.22 11.68
CA THR A 222 18.55 25.54 10.54
C THR A 222 17.57 24.66 9.78
N ASP A 223 17.38 24.94 8.49
CA ASP A 223 16.48 24.18 7.63
C ASP A 223 16.81 22.68 7.65
N SER A 224 15.77 21.84 7.61
CA SER A 224 15.89 20.39 7.74
C SER A 224 15.11 19.67 6.66
N LEU A 225 15.63 18.54 6.19
CA LEU A 225 15.03 17.70 5.15
C LEU A 225 14.99 16.24 5.59
N VAL A 226 14.04 15.49 5.04
CA VAL A 226 14.10 14.02 5.02
C VAL A 226 14.30 13.57 3.58
N VAL A 227 15.23 12.66 3.38
CA VAL A 227 15.74 12.21 2.08
C VAL A 227 15.63 10.69 2.00
N ALA A 228 14.91 10.20 0.99
CA ALA A 228 14.81 8.78 0.67
C ALA A 228 15.85 8.43 -0.41
N ILE A 229 16.75 7.50 -0.10
CA ILE A 229 17.92 7.17 -0.92
C ILE A 229 17.85 5.69 -1.31
N ARG A 230 18.04 5.38 -2.59
CA ARG A 230 18.29 4.02 -3.08
C ARG A 230 19.73 3.91 -3.58
N ASN A 231 20.38 2.78 -3.33
CA ASN A 231 21.67 2.40 -3.88
C ASN A 231 21.49 1.40 -5.03
N VAL A 232 22.38 1.40 -6.03
CA VAL A 232 22.34 0.43 -7.16
C VAL A 232 22.37 -1.04 -6.73
N SER A 233 22.86 -1.33 -5.52
CA SER A 233 22.83 -2.67 -4.91
C SER A 233 21.43 -3.15 -4.48
N GLY A 234 20.39 -2.32 -4.63
CA GLY A 234 19.03 -2.62 -4.16
C GLY A 234 18.84 -2.37 -2.67
N THR A 235 19.80 -1.74 -1.99
CA THR A 235 19.60 -1.24 -0.61
C THR A 235 19.03 0.17 -0.65
N SER A 236 18.07 0.48 0.21
CA SER A 236 17.55 1.85 0.38
C SER A 236 17.60 2.26 1.85
N ARG A 237 17.68 3.57 2.10
CA ARG A 237 17.70 4.15 3.44
C ARG A 237 17.01 5.50 3.49
N LEU A 238 16.53 5.86 4.67
CA LEU A 238 16.00 7.17 4.99
C LEU A 238 17.04 7.95 5.78
N VAL A 239 17.28 9.21 5.40
CA VAL A 239 18.26 10.08 6.06
C VAL A 239 17.60 11.43 6.33
N ARG A 240 17.67 11.89 7.58
CA ARG A 240 17.39 13.29 7.91
C ARG A 240 18.67 14.10 7.71
N VAL A 241 18.56 15.25 7.04
CA VAL A 241 19.65 16.15 6.68
C VAL A 241 19.32 17.54 7.21
N THR A 242 20.31 18.25 7.74
CA THR A 242 20.20 19.67 8.10
C THR A 242 21.04 20.53 7.16
N ALA A 243 20.65 21.78 6.93
CA ALA A 243 21.29 22.67 5.97
C ALA A 243 22.74 23.07 6.33
N ASP A 244 23.16 22.85 7.58
CA ASP A 244 24.54 22.99 8.05
C ASP A 244 25.44 21.76 7.74
N GLY A 245 24.89 20.74 7.09
CA GLY A 245 25.60 19.53 6.67
C GLY A 245 25.58 18.38 7.67
N ALA A 246 24.95 18.52 8.83
CA ALA A 246 24.72 17.36 9.70
C ALA A 246 23.66 16.42 9.09
N SER A 247 23.80 15.12 9.36
CA SER A 247 22.83 14.12 8.89
C SER A 247 22.73 12.94 9.84
N VAL A 248 21.55 12.35 9.88
CA VAL A 248 21.23 11.16 10.69
C VAL A 248 20.47 10.18 9.81
N GLU A 249 21.06 9.01 9.59
CA GLU A 249 20.37 7.85 9.01
C GLU A 249 19.29 7.39 9.99
N ILE A 250 18.06 7.19 9.51
CA ILE A 250 16.87 6.92 10.32
C ILE A 250 16.76 5.40 10.54
N PRO A 251 17.09 4.87 11.74
CA PRO A 251 17.08 3.44 11.96
C PRO A 251 15.67 2.99 12.29
N TYR A 252 14.86 2.69 11.26
CA TYR A 252 13.69 1.84 11.45
C TYR A 252 13.81 0.52 10.71
N LYS A 253 13.52 -0.53 11.45
CA LYS A 253 13.94 -1.89 11.18
C LYS A 253 12.76 -2.83 11.31
N ARG A 254 12.40 -3.51 10.22
CA ARG A 254 11.37 -4.56 10.23
C ARG A 254 12.01 -5.92 10.47
N PRO A 255 11.43 -6.78 11.32
CA PRO A 255 11.71 -8.21 11.28
C PRO A 255 11.39 -8.72 9.88
N ARG A 256 12.30 -9.44 9.22
CA ARG A 256 11.94 -10.22 8.03
C ARG A 256 10.90 -11.26 8.44
N PRO A 257 9.71 -11.29 7.82
CA PRO A 257 8.90 -12.49 7.89
C PRO A 257 9.65 -13.58 7.14
N ARG A 258 10.31 -14.47 7.89
CA ARG A 258 10.51 -15.82 7.39
C ARG A 258 9.11 -16.43 7.29
N PRO A 259 8.72 -17.01 6.13
CA PRO A 259 7.52 -17.81 6.07
C PRO A 259 7.53 -18.84 7.21
N PHE A 260 6.42 -18.93 7.95
CA PHE A 260 6.17 -19.97 8.94
C PHE A 260 6.98 -19.96 10.25
N THR A 261 7.66 -18.85 10.59
CA THR A 261 8.16 -18.64 11.96
C THR A 261 7.85 -17.23 12.46
N VAL A 262 7.52 -17.08 13.75
CA VAL A 262 7.46 -15.76 14.40
C VAL A 262 8.81 -15.05 14.18
N PRO A 263 8.84 -13.87 13.57
CA PRO A 263 10.08 -13.15 13.36
C PRO A 263 10.69 -12.73 14.70
N ASP A 264 11.92 -13.17 14.97
CA ASP A 264 12.68 -12.63 16.08
C ASP A 264 13.22 -11.24 15.70
N TYR A 265 13.37 -10.36 16.69
CA TYR A 265 13.87 -8.97 16.54
C TYR A 265 15.38 -8.91 16.17
N THR A 266 15.96 -10.02 15.73
CA THR A 266 17.35 -10.16 15.29
C THR A 266 17.49 -10.12 13.76
N ASP A 267 16.48 -10.56 12.99
CA ASP A 267 16.47 -10.55 11.52
C ASP A 267 15.91 -9.22 10.95
N LEU A 268 16.55 -8.10 11.31
CA LEU A 268 16.04 -6.76 11.02
C LEU A 268 16.56 -6.14 9.69
N VAL A 269 15.64 -5.63 8.85
CA VAL A 269 15.96 -4.89 7.59
C VAL A 269 15.55 -3.43 7.69
N ASP A 270 16.39 -2.55 7.15
CA ASP A 270 16.05 -1.13 6.98
C ASP A 270 14.87 -0.95 6.02
N ILE A 271 13.98 -0.01 6.32
CA ILE A 271 12.85 0.25 5.43
C ILE A 271 13.26 1.06 4.19
N PRO A 272 12.92 0.57 2.99
CA PRO A 272 13.12 1.30 1.76
C PRO A 272 11.92 2.24 1.50
N ALA A 273 12.16 3.42 0.94
CA ALA A 273 11.10 4.38 0.61
C ALA A 273 11.38 5.09 -0.72
N ARG A 274 10.32 5.46 -1.45
CA ARG A 274 10.42 6.16 -2.75
C ARG A 274 9.64 7.46 -2.89
N LEU A 275 8.71 7.75 -1.97
CA LEU A 275 8.02 9.05 -1.91
C LEU A 275 7.89 9.49 -0.45
N LEU A 276 8.09 10.78 -0.19
CA LEU A 276 7.99 11.40 1.13
C LEU A 276 6.99 12.54 1.12
N VAL A 277 6.13 12.59 2.14
CA VAL A 277 5.11 13.64 2.33
C VAL A 277 5.07 14.02 3.81
N THR A 278 4.76 15.28 4.12
CA THR A 278 4.51 15.74 5.49
C THR A 278 3.27 16.62 5.54
N HIS A 279 2.88 17.08 6.74
CA HIS A 279 1.59 17.70 7.01
C HIS A 279 1.72 19.09 7.66
N PRO A 280 0.73 19.98 7.48
CA PRO A 280 0.55 21.16 8.32
C PRO A 280 0.03 20.77 9.72
N SER A 281 -0.02 21.74 10.64
CA SER A 281 -0.58 21.54 11.97
C SER A 281 -2.05 21.13 11.90
N TYR A 282 -2.48 20.27 12.83
CA TYR A 282 -3.86 19.82 12.93
C TYR A 282 -4.29 19.65 14.39
N LYS A 283 -5.59 19.80 14.67
CA LYS A 283 -6.15 19.62 16.01
C LYS A 283 -6.44 18.15 16.26
N VAL A 284 -5.87 17.59 17.33
CA VAL A 284 -6.26 16.27 17.85
C VAL A 284 -7.44 16.39 18.81
N SER A 285 -7.54 17.51 19.52
CA SER A 285 -8.69 17.88 20.35
C SER A 285 -8.87 19.40 20.36
N GLU A 286 -9.86 19.91 21.09
CA GLU A 286 -10.03 21.37 21.28
C GLU A 286 -8.81 22.02 21.95
N THR A 287 -8.03 21.26 22.72
CA THR A 287 -6.88 21.74 23.52
C THR A 287 -5.52 21.29 23.00
N VAL A 288 -5.46 20.26 22.16
CA VAL A 288 -4.22 19.67 21.65
C VAL A 288 -4.13 19.86 20.14
N THR A 289 -3.08 20.56 19.70
CA THR A 289 -2.70 20.73 18.29
C THR A 289 -1.36 20.06 18.06
N GLU A 290 -1.30 19.17 17.06
CA GLU A 290 -0.04 18.58 16.61
C GLU A 290 0.67 19.54 15.66
N PRO A 291 1.99 19.78 15.84
CA PRO A 291 2.71 20.73 15.00
C PRO A 291 2.95 20.16 13.59
N ALA A 292 2.95 21.05 12.60
CA ALA A 292 3.42 20.76 11.25
C ALA A 292 4.77 20.03 11.27
N GLY A 293 5.01 19.14 10.31
CA GLY A 293 6.28 18.44 10.16
C GLY A 293 6.56 17.31 11.18
N ARG A 294 5.76 17.16 12.23
CA ARG A 294 5.97 16.13 13.26
C ARG A 294 6.04 14.73 12.66
N TYR A 295 5.13 14.40 11.75
CA TYR A 295 5.12 13.14 11.03
C TYR A 295 5.57 13.32 9.58
N VAL A 296 6.55 12.51 9.17
CA VAL A 296 6.88 12.31 7.75
C VAL A 296 6.36 10.96 7.32
N PHE A 297 5.40 10.98 6.40
CA PHE A 297 4.85 9.79 5.79
C PHE A 297 5.71 9.37 4.60
N ALA A 298 6.05 8.08 4.55
CA ALA A 298 6.89 7.49 3.53
C ALA A 298 6.13 6.39 2.81
N VAL A 299 6.04 6.49 1.48
CA VAL A 299 5.62 5.38 0.62
C VAL A 299 6.81 4.44 0.50
N LEU A 300 6.58 3.18 0.84
CA LEU A 300 7.59 2.13 0.81
C LEU A 300 8.03 1.83 -0.64
N ASP A 301 9.27 1.39 -0.79
CA ASP A 301 9.88 1.10 -2.09
C ASP A 301 9.93 -0.41 -2.35
N GLU A 302 8.93 -0.87 -3.11
CA GLU A 302 8.75 -2.28 -3.48
C GLU A 302 9.93 -2.89 -4.24
N LEU A 303 10.71 -2.11 -5.00
CA LEU A 303 11.76 -2.65 -5.89
C LEU A 303 13.02 -3.14 -5.15
N THR A 304 13.03 -3.03 -3.83
CA THR A 304 14.16 -3.45 -2.98
C THR A 304 13.85 -4.67 -2.09
N CYS A 305 12.63 -5.21 -2.20
CA CYS A 305 12.20 -6.38 -1.44
C CYS A 305 11.48 -7.38 -2.35
N ASN A 306 11.73 -8.67 -2.13
CA ASN A 306 11.06 -9.75 -2.87
C ASN A 306 9.76 -10.21 -2.18
N THR A 307 9.20 -9.41 -1.28
CA THR A 307 7.99 -9.72 -0.50
C THR A 307 7.10 -8.49 -0.42
N LEU A 308 5.79 -8.73 -0.21
CA LEU A 308 4.77 -7.70 -0.01
C LEU A 308 5.07 -6.76 1.18
N ASP A 309 6.06 -7.08 2.03
CA ASP A 309 6.47 -6.29 3.20
C ASP A 309 6.79 -4.84 2.91
N CYS A 310 7.33 -4.54 1.73
CA CYS A 310 7.82 -3.22 1.35
C CYS A 310 6.82 -2.45 0.47
N GLU A 311 5.53 -2.77 0.58
CA GLU A 311 4.43 -2.04 -0.05
C GLU A 311 3.61 -1.26 0.98
N GLY A 312 3.08 -0.10 0.57
CA GLY A 312 2.19 0.75 1.37
C GLY A 312 2.84 2.00 1.92
N VAL A 313 2.24 2.58 2.97
CA VAL A 313 2.68 3.83 3.61
C VAL A 313 2.97 3.60 5.10
N ILE A 314 4.03 4.23 5.59
CA ILE A 314 4.34 4.37 7.02
C ILE A 314 4.48 5.85 7.39
N ALA A 315 4.63 6.15 8.67
CA ALA A 315 4.99 7.46 9.19
C ALA A 315 6.15 7.36 10.18
N LEU A 316 7.00 8.39 10.18
CA LEU A 316 8.12 8.57 11.08
C LEU A 316 7.78 9.71 12.05
N ASP A 317 7.92 9.51 13.35
CA ASP A 317 7.81 10.59 14.35
C ASP A 317 9.16 11.32 14.44
N ASN A 318 9.19 12.57 13.98
CA ASN A 318 10.32 13.49 14.09
C ASN A 318 10.40 14.16 15.47
N GLY A 319 9.58 13.76 16.44
CA GLY A 319 9.51 14.37 17.77
C GLY A 319 8.52 15.54 17.85
N PRO A 320 8.11 15.92 19.07
CA PRO A 320 7.05 16.91 19.29
C PRO A 320 7.48 18.36 19.09
N ASP A 321 8.79 18.65 19.01
CA ASP A 321 9.28 20.00 18.76
C ASP A 321 9.66 20.17 17.27
N PRO A 322 8.91 20.97 16.49
CA PRO A 322 9.23 21.23 15.08
C PRO A 322 10.47 22.12 14.91
N ALA A 323 10.90 22.87 15.94
CA ALA A 323 12.12 23.68 15.90
C ALA A 323 13.37 22.90 16.32
N ALA A 324 13.20 21.81 17.08
CA ALA A 324 14.27 20.89 17.47
C ALA A 324 13.86 19.42 17.23
N PRO A 325 13.63 19.00 15.96
CA PRO A 325 13.19 17.65 15.68
C PRO A 325 14.20 16.61 16.18
N SER A 326 13.69 15.48 16.68
CA SER A 326 14.41 14.39 17.35
C SER A 326 15.71 14.01 16.64
N ALA A 327 16.78 13.90 17.42
CA ALA A 327 18.06 13.38 16.95
C ALA A 327 17.99 11.91 16.50
N ALA A 328 16.94 11.18 16.88
CA ALA A 328 16.64 9.82 16.43
C ALA A 328 15.14 9.72 16.12
N PRO A 329 14.69 10.03 14.88
CA PRO A 329 13.31 9.76 14.47
C PRO A 329 13.05 8.25 14.46
N VAL A 330 11.82 7.86 14.81
CA VAL A 330 11.39 6.46 14.95
C VAL A 330 10.12 6.22 14.14
N LEU A 331 9.74 4.96 13.87
CA LEU A 331 8.39 4.67 13.36
C LEU A 331 7.36 5.26 14.33
N ALA A 332 6.38 5.97 13.78
CA ALA A 332 5.30 6.55 14.55
C ALA A 332 4.49 5.45 15.28
N ARG A 333 3.94 5.85 16.43
CA ARG A 333 2.89 5.11 17.10
C ARG A 333 1.54 5.67 16.71
N ASP A 334 0.54 4.81 16.65
CA ASP A 334 -0.84 5.23 16.46
C ASP A 334 -1.49 5.70 17.77
N VAL A 335 -2.80 5.99 17.74
CA VAL A 335 -3.52 6.57 18.89
C VAL A 335 -3.69 5.67 20.11
N THR A 336 -3.53 4.34 20.02
CA THR A 336 -3.44 3.47 21.23
C THR A 336 -2.00 3.29 21.73
N GLY A 337 -1.03 3.94 21.08
CA GLY A 337 0.39 3.81 21.41
C GLY A 337 1.05 2.55 20.84
N ALA A 338 0.33 1.76 20.03
CA ALA A 338 0.90 0.66 19.28
C ALA A 338 1.88 1.19 18.21
N PRO A 339 2.92 0.44 17.81
CA PRO A 339 3.63 0.73 16.56
C PRO A 339 2.63 0.76 15.42
N MET A 340 2.64 1.79 14.58
CA MET A 340 1.68 1.85 13.48
C MET A 340 1.88 0.68 12.51
N LEU A 341 0.77 0.19 11.94
CA LEU A 341 0.82 -0.81 10.88
C LEU A 341 1.02 -0.14 9.52
N THR A 342 1.47 -0.92 8.53
CA THR A 342 1.59 -0.42 7.15
C THR A 342 0.21 -0.12 6.58
N LEU A 343 0.02 1.10 6.09
CA LEU A 343 -1.22 1.53 5.46
C LEU A 343 -1.14 1.12 3.98
N ARG A 344 -1.73 -0.03 3.64
CA ARG A 344 -1.71 -0.60 2.29
C ARG A 344 -3.04 -0.37 1.56
N PRO A 345 -3.01 0.03 0.28
CA PRO A 345 -4.13 -0.16 -0.63
C PRO A 345 -4.63 -1.61 -0.64
N PRO A 346 -5.88 -1.89 -1.02
CA PRO A 346 -6.40 -3.25 -1.14
C PRO A 346 -5.81 -4.02 -2.34
N GLY A 347 -5.18 -3.30 -3.29
CA GLY A 347 -4.43 -3.87 -4.40
C GLY A 347 -3.60 -2.80 -5.09
N GLY A 348 -2.63 -3.24 -5.89
CA GLY A 348 -1.71 -2.37 -6.60
C GLY A 348 -0.70 -1.65 -5.70
N LEU A 349 0.30 -1.03 -6.34
CA LEU A 349 1.34 -0.26 -5.67
C LEU A 349 0.87 1.19 -5.50
N PRO A 350 1.14 1.86 -4.36
CA PRO A 350 0.84 3.28 -4.19
C PRO A 350 1.49 4.13 -5.30
N THR A 351 0.70 4.89 -6.06
CA THR A 351 1.20 5.74 -7.16
C THR A 351 1.40 7.20 -6.73
N GLY A 352 0.75 7.61 -5.64
CA GLY A 352 0.89 8.93 -5.03
C GLY A 352 0.48 8.91 -3.55
N LEU A 353 0.70 10.02 -2.87
CA LEU A 353 0.26 10.26 -1.50
C LEU A 353 0.04 11.75 -1.31
N THR A 354 -1.06 12.14 -0.67
CA THR A 354 -1.23 13.50 -0.15
C THR A 354 -1.86 13.49 1.23
N LEU A 355 -1.58 14.53 2.01
CA LEU A 355 -2.08 14.73 3.38
C LEU A 355 -2.75 16.11 3.44
N ARG A 356 -4.01 16.17 3.87
CA ARG A 356 -4.75 17.44 3.96
C ARG A 356 -5.59 17.51 5.22
N THR A 357 -5.62 18.68 5.85
CA THR A 357 -6.33 18.93 7.10
C THR A 357 -7.76 19.38 6.88
N GLY A 358 -8.66 19.00 7.79
CA GLY A 358 -10.02 19.54 7.87
C GLY A 358 -10.97 19.12 6.75
N LEU A 359 -10.60 18.14 5.91
CA LEU A 359 -11.49 17.66 4.85
C LEU A 359 -12.59 16.76 5.41
N GLU A 360 -13.79 16.93 4.87
CA GLU A 360 -14.93 16.06 5.16
C GLU A 360 -14.98 14.87 4.20
N VAL A 361 -15.24 13.69 4.74
CA VAL A 361 -15.41 12.45 3.98
C VAL A 361 -16.76 11.82 4.30
N ARG A 362 -17.39 11.22 3.28
CA ARG A 362 -18.63 10.47 3.44
C ARG A 362 -18.33 9.03 3.79
N GLU A 363 -18.50 8.68 5.06
CA GLU A 363 -18.37 7.32 5.56
C GLU A 363 -19.72 6.61 5.54
N PHE A 364 -19.89 5.58 4.70
CA PHE A 364 -20.96 4.62 4.93
C PHE A 364 -20.52 3.66 6.05
N LEU A 365 -21.32 3.45 7.10
CA LEU A 365 -21.00 2.47 8.14
C LEU A 365 -21.81 1.18 7.94
N SER A 366 -21.45 0.12 8.67
CA SER A 366 -22.11 -1.19 8.54
C SER A 366 -23.54 -1.24 9.10
N ASP A 367 -24.00 -0.18 9.76
CA ASP A 367 -25.40 0.07 10.10
C ASP A 367 -26.24 0.55 8.89
N GLY A 368 -25.61 0.81 7.74
CA GLY A 368 -26.28 1.31 6.53
C GLY A 368 -26.51 2.83 6.52
N VAL A 369 -25.95 3.57 7.48
CA VAL A 369 -26.05 5.03 7.57
C VAL A 369 -24.81 5.68 6.96
N ALA A 370 -25.02 6.76 6.21
CA ALA A 370 -23.95 7.61 5.70
C ALA A 370 -23.71 8.78 6.66
N TYR A 371 -22.49 8.90 7.18
CA TYR A 371 -22.04 10.02 8.00
C TYR A 371 -21.11 10.91 7.20
N LEU A 372 -21.20 12.22 7.40
CA LEU A 372 -20.22 13.18 6.92
C LEU A 372 -19.29 13.51 8.08
N THR A 373 -18.01 13.13 7.96
CA THR A 373 -17.02 13.21 9.04
C THR A 373 -15.90 14.14 8.63
N SER A 374 -15.71 15.24 9.36
CA SER A 374 -14.52 16.08 9.26
C SER A 374 -13.32 15.34 9.85
N VAL A 375 -12.29 15.16 9.03
CA VAL A 375 -11.07 14.42 9.39
C VAL A 375 -9.94 15.42 9.67
N PRO A 376 -9.38 15.44 10.89
CA PRO A 376 -8.35 16.41 11.25
C PRO A 376 -7.13 16.41 10.32
N LEU A 377 -6.66 15.23 9.92
CA LEU A 377 -5.65 15.04 8.89
C LEU A 377 -5.99 13.79 8.06
N LEU A 378 -6.50 14.00 6.84
CA LEU A 378 -6.85 12.96 5.88
C LEU A 378 -5.63 12.60 5.04
N GLY A 379 -5.36 11.31 4.90
CA GLY A 379 -4.42 10.77 3.92
C GLY A 379 -5.15 10.17 2.72
N ILE A 380 -4.66 10.43 1.51
CA ILE A 380 -5.20 9.90 0.25
C ILE A 380 -4.08 9.21 -0.53
N VAL A 381 -4.30 7.93 -0.90
CA VAL A 381 -3.34 7.07 -1.60
C VAL A 381 -4.01 6.43 -2.82
N PRO A 382 -3.82 6.97 -4.04
CA PRO A 382 -4.07 6.22 -5.26
C PRO A 382 -3.09 5.04 -5.42
N SER A 383 -3.52 3.99 -6.11
CA SER A 383 -2.68 2.84 -6.46
C SER A 383 -2.81 2.42 -7.93
N SER A 384 -1.85 1.62 -8.39
CA SER A 384 -1.79 1.12 -9.77
C SER A 384 -2.90 0.13 -10.16
N SER A 385 -3.76 -0.30 -9.23
CA SER A 385 -4.99 -1.06 -9.53
C SER A 385 -6.20 -0.17 -9.85
N GLY A 386 -6.06 1.15 -9.74
CA GLY A 386 -7.17 2.09 -9.83
C GLY A 386 -7.94 2.29 -8.52
N ASP A 387 -7.48 1.70 -7.40
CA ASP A 387 -7.98 2.02 -6.06
C ASP A 387 -7.48 3.38 -5.59
N ILE A 388 -8.36 4.15 -4.96
CA ILE A 388 -8.00 5.30 -4.14
C ILE A 388 -8.36 4.94 -2.70
N THR A 389 -7.35 4.83 -1.84
CA THR A 389 -7.49 4.49 -0.42
C THR A 389 -7.43 5.77 0.41
N LEU A 390 -8.42 5.97 1.27
CA LEU A 390 -8.42 7.01 2.29
C LEU A 390 -7.93 6.42 3.62
N PHE A 391 -7.21 7.20 4.42
CA PHE A 391 -6.79 6.81 5.75
C PHE A 391 -6.77 7.98 6.74
N ARG A 392 -6.86 7.67 8.04
CA ARG A 392 -6.79 8.63 9.14
C ARG A 392 -5.32 8.88 9.48
N ALA A 393 -4.74 9.91 8.86
CA ALA A 393 -3.33 10.24 9.05
C ALA A 393 -3.09 10.90 10.43
N ASP A 394 -4.10 11.55 10.99
CA ASP A 394 -4.17 11.98 12.38
C ASP A 394 -4.04 10.80 13.36
N GLU A 395 -4.70 9.68 13.05
CA GLU A 395 -4.63 8.47 13.86
C GLU A 395 -3.43 7.58 13.53
N ARG A 396 -2.81 7.76 12.35
CA ARG A 396 -1.84 6.85 11.69
C ARG A 396 -2.43 5.45 11.42
N ARG A 397 -3.71 5.43 11.04
CA ARG A 397 -4.54 4.22 10.87
C ARG A 397 -5.34 4.26 9.58
N GLN A 398 -5.79 3.09 9.13
CA GLN A 398 -6.85 3.02 8.12
C GLN A 398 -8.21 3.31 8.77
N PHE A 399 -9.16 3.87 8.01
CA PHE A 399 -10.56 3.95 8.45
C PHE A 399 -11.09 2.55 8.77
N ASN A 400 -11.85 2.42 9.85
CA ASN A 400 -12.72 1.28 10.05
C ASN A 400 -14.19 1.66 9.83
N LEU A 401 -14.72 1.32 8.66
CA LEU A 401 -16.10 1.51 8.25
C LEU A 401 -17.04 0.37 8.69
N ASP A 402 -16.55 -0.60 9.49
CA ASP A 402 -17.34 -1.61 10.20
C ASP A 402 -17.33 -1.34 11.73
N ARG A 403 -17.09 -0.08 12.12
CA ARG A 403 -17.16 0.37 13.51
C ARG A 403 -18.59 0.34 14.04
N SER A 404 -18.74 -0.06 15.30
CA SER A 404 -20.03 -0.18 15.97
C SER A 404 -20.77 1.14 16.12
N SER A 405 -22.10 1.09 15.98
CA SER A 405 -22.98 2.06 16.64
C SER A 405 -22.72 2.03 18.17
N PRO A 406 -22.78 3.17 18.89
CA PRO A 406 -22.61 3.22 20.35
C PRO A 406 -23.52 2.28 21.16
N THR A 407 -24.57 1.73 20.55
CA THR A 407 -25.55 0.84 21.18
C THR A 407 -25.24 -0.66 21.03
N THR A 408 -24.33 -1.06 20.14
CA THR A 408 -24.06 -2.48 19.82
C THR A 408 -22.61 -2.66 19.36
N PRO A 409 -21.68 -3.05 20.26
CA PRO A 409 -20.31 -3.38 19.90
C PRO A 409 -20.23 -4.46 18.82
N LEU A 410 -19.34 -4.28 17.84
CA LEU A 410 -19.05 -5.22 16.77
C LEU A 410 -17.61 -5.70 16.95
N ASP A 411 -17.45 -6.65 17.84
CA ASP A 411 -16.15 -7.23 18.16
C ASP A 411 -15.66 -8.14 17.02
N ALA A 412 -14.34 -8.18 16.79
CA ALA A 412 -13.74 -9.15 15.88
C ALA A 412 -14.13 -10.57 16.30
N SER A 413 -14.27 -11.47 15.33
CA SER A 413 -14.78 -12.81 15.61
C SER A 413 -14.04 -13.91 14.88
N VAL A 414 -14.01 -15.07 15.54
CA VAL A 414 -13.55 -16.35 14.98
C VAL A 414 -14.78 -17.22 14.80
N THR A 415 -14.95 -17.77 13.60
CA THR A 415 -15.94 -18.81 13.34
C THR A 415 -15.21 -20.04 12.84
N ALA A 416 -15.32 -21.16 13.55
CA ALA A 416 -14.82 -22.45 13.09
C ALA A 416 -15.98 -23.38 12.74
N GLU A 417 -15.97 -23.94 11.53
CA GLU A 417 -16.96 -24.90 11.05
C GLU A 417 -16.27 -26.23 10.75
N LEU A 418 -16.83 -27.35 11.23
CA LEU A 418 -16.38 -28.67 10.81
C LEU A 418 -17.01 -29.01 9.45
N ARG A 419 -16.17 -29.30 8.46
CA ARG A 419 -16.58 -29.76 7.13
C ARG A 419 -16.02 -31.14 6.82
N ASP A 420 -16.74 -31.89 6.00
CA ASP A 420 -16.32 -33.20 5.53
C ASP A 420 -15.27 -33.12 4.39
N SER A 421 -14.94 -34.27 3.81
CA SER A 421 -13.96 -34.36 2.71
C SER A 421 -14.40 -33.72 1.39
N SER A 422 -15.67 -33.30 1.27
CA SER A 422 -16.28 -32.61 0.13
C SER A 422 -16.60 -31.13 0.39
N GLU A 423 -16.07 -30.57 1.49
CA GLU A 423 -16.42 -29.26 2.06
C GLU A 423 -17.90 -29.10 2.47
N ALA A 424 -18.67 -30.18 2.63
CA ALA A 424 -20.02 -30.09 3.17
C ALA A 424 -19.99 -29.87 4.69
N ALA A 425 -20.82 -28.96 5.19
CA ALA A 425 -20.96 -28.67 6.61
C ALA A 425 -21.44 -29.91 7.40
N ARG A 426 -20.72 -30.28 8.46
CA ARG A 426 -21.13 -31.35 9.39
C ARG A 426 -21.90 -30.75 10.56
N SER A 427 -23.06 -31.33 10.88
CA SER A 427 -23.91 -30.90 12.00
C SER A 427 -23.41 -31.36 13.39
N ASP A 428 -22.21 -31.93 13.46
CA ASP A 428 -21.70 -32.58 14.67
C ASP A 428 -21.15 -31.56 15.68
N GLN A 429 -21.75 -31.53 16.88
CA GLN A 429 -21.36 -30.61 17.95
C GLN A 429 -20.17 -31.16 18.77
N PHE A 430 -18.96 -30.92 18.29
CA PHE A 430 -17.72 -31.23 19.02
C PHE A 430 -16.82 -30.01 19.15
N PRO A 431 -16.17 -29.77 20.30
CA PRO A 431 -15.08 -28.81 20.42
C PRO A 431 -13.93 -29.20 19.49
N GLY A 432 -13.45 -28.25 18.70
CA GLY A 432 -12.34 -28.43 17.76
C GLY A 432 -11.31 -27.31 17.83
N ILE A 433 -11.76 -26.06 17.97
CA ILE A 433 -10.91 -24.86 17.93
C ILE A 433 -11.18 -23.97 19.15
N ILE A 434 -10.12 -23.74 19.93
CA ILE A 434 -10.07 -22.70 20.96
C ILE A 434 -9.28 -21.52 20.39
N ALA A 435 -9.87 -20.33 20.43
CA ALA A 435 -9.20 -19.08 20.14
C ALA A 435 -8.75 -18.42 21.46
N SER A 436 -7.49 -18.00 21.51
CA SER A 436 -6.84 -17.39 22.67
C SER A 436 -6.10 -16.14 22.23
N GLU A 437 -6.61 -14.98 22.62
CA GLU A 437 -5.97 -13.67 22.44
C GLU A 437 -5.40 -13.20 23.80
N PRO A 438 -4.18 -12.64 23.88
CA PRO A 438 -3.61 -12.20 25.15
C PRO A 438 -4.43 -11.10 25.79
N GLY A 439 -4.65 -11.20 27.10
CA GLY A 439 -5.51 -10.29 27.85
C GLY A 439 -7.01 -10.59 27.72
N CYS A 440 -7.40 -11.48 26.81
CA CYS A 440 -8.77 -11.94 26.64
C CYS A 440 -9.00 -13.34 27.26
N PRO A 441 -10.24 -13.66 27.69
CA PRO A 441 -10.63 -15.03 27.99
C PRO A 441 -10.47 -15.92 26.75
N GLN A 442 -10.16 -17.20 26.97
CA GLN A 442 -10.21 -18.18 25.89
C GLN A 442 -11.66 -18.46 25.50
N VAL A 443 -11.91 -18.52 24.19
CA VAL A 443 -13.25 -18.74 23.63
C VAL A 443 -13.25 -19.95 22.70
N GLU A 444 -14.26 -20.80 22.84
CA GLU A 444 -14.50 -21.92 21.94
C GLU A 444 -15.21 -21.39 20.68
N ALA A 445 -14.57 -21.54 19.51
CA ALA A 445 -15.07 -21.00 18.25
C ALA A 445 -15.79 -22.04 17.39
N THR A 446 -16.04 -23.25 17.91
CA THR A 446 -16.49 -24.39 17.09
C THR A 446 -18.00 -24.40 16.92
N ASN A 447 -18.46 -24.42 15.67
CA ASN A 447 -19.86 -24.34 15.23
C ASN A 447 -20.62 -23.10 15.75
N ALA A 448 -19.88 -22.06 16.16
CA ALA A 448 -20.41 -20.79 16.65
C ALA A 448 -19.46 -19.65 16.29
N THR A 449 -19.99 -18.43 16.21
CA THR A 449 -19.17 -17.22 16.13
C THR A 449 -18.73 -16.82 17.53
N ALA A 450 -17.44 -16.98 17.82
CA ALA A 450 -16.83 -16.51 19.05
C ALA A 450 -16.29 -15.09 18.87
N PHE A 451 -16.73 -14.17 19.72
CA PHE A 451 -16.28 -12.79 19.72
C PHE A 451 -15.00 -12.64 20.57
N LEU A 452 -14.07 -11.81 20.10
CA LEU A 452 -12.77 -11.54 20.71
C LEU A 452 -12.76 -10.12 21.27
N CYS A 453 -12.44 -9.97 22.56
CA CYS A 453 -12.57 -8.69 23.25
C CYS A 453 -11.62 -7.58 22.80
N ASN A 454 -10.49 -7.88 22.14
CA ASN A 454 -9.52 -6.84 21.76
C ASN A 454 -9.51 -6.51 20.25
N GLY A 455 -10.37 -7.13 19.43
CA GLY A 455 -10.54 -6.78 18.02
C GLY A 455 -9.38 -7.11 17.07
N THR A 456 -8.23 -7.54 17.58
CA THR A 456 -6.97 -7.59 16.83
C THR A 456 -6.68 -8.94 16.19
N VAL A 457 -7.40 -9.27 15.12
CA VAL A 457 -7.07 -10.42 14.26
C VAL A 457 -6.69 -10.01 12.85
N PRO A 458 -5.84 -10.78 12.15
CA PRO A 458 -5.74 -10.68 10.71
C PRO A 458 -7.00 -11.26 10.06
N GLY A 459 -7.42 -10.71 8.92
CA GLY A 459 -8.47 -11.33 8.12
C GLY A 459 -7.94 -12.55 7.38
N GLY A 460 -8.72 -13.63 7.33
CA GLY A 460 -8.31 -14.83 6.59
C GLY A 460 -9.13 -16.07 6.89
N ALA A 461 -8.87 -17.13 6.13
CA ALA A 461 -9.39 -18.47 6.39
C ALA A 461 -8.23 -19.43 6.59
N TYR A 462 -8.37 -20.35 7.55
CA TYR A 462 -7.43 -21.42 7.83
C TYR A 462 -8.15 -22.76 7.77
N ARG A 463 -7.53 -23.76 7.14
CA ARG A 463 -8.08 -25.12 7.04
C ARG A 463 -7.16 -26.08 7.80
N PHE A 464 -7.66 -26.64 8.90
CA PHE A 464 -6.97 -27.68 9.67
C PHE A 464 -7.51 -29.05 9.23
N VAL A 465 -6.83 -29.70 8.29
CA VAL A 465 -7.30 -30.93 7.63
C VAL A 465 -6.78 -32.16 8.38
N TYR A 466 -7.69 -32.96 8.94
CA TYR A 466 -7.37 -34.20 9.65
C TYR A 466 -6.91 -35.28 8.67
N GLN A 467 -5.70 -35.80 8.87
CA GLN A 467 -5.00 -36.69 7.94
C GLN A 467 -5.03 -36.16 6.50
N GLY A 468 -4.81 -34.84 6.36
CA GLY A 468 -4.74 -34.15 5.08
C GLY A 468 -3.61 -34.67 4.19
N VAL A 469 -3.75 -34.49 2.88
CA VAL A 469 -2.74 -34.86 1.89
C VAL A 469 -1.55 -33.90 1.97
N LEU A 470 -0.32 -34.41 2.02
CA LEU A 470 0.86 -33.56 2.13
C LEU A 470 1.16 -32.85 0.79
N PRO A 471 1.68 -31.60 0.80
CA PRO A 471 1.91 -30.81 -0.41
C PRO A 471 2.74 -31.53 -1.47
N GLY A 472 2.23 -31.56 -2.71
CA GLY A 472 2.89 -32.24 -3.83
C GLY A 472 2.93 -33.77 -3.75
N LEU A 473 2.34 -34.39 -2.72
CA LEU A 473 2.28 -35.85 -2.53
C LEU A 473 0.89 -36.41 -2.84
N VAL A 474 0.27 -35.91 -3.90
CA VAL A 474 -1.06 -36.30 -4.37
C VAL A 474 -0.99 -36.97 -5.75
N GLY A 475 -1.66 -38.11 -5.91
CA GLY A 475 -1.79 -38.80 -7.20
C GLY A 475 -0.47 -39.11 -7.93
N LEU A 476 0.62 -39.33 -7.20
CA LEU A 476 1.95 -39.56 -7.78
C LEU A 476 2.06 -40.98 -8.36
N SER A 477 2.75 -41.12 -9.49
CA SER A 477 2.94 -42.42 -10.15
C SER A 477 3.91 -43.33 -9.39
N ARG A 478 3.57 -44.62 -9.35
CA ARG A 478 4.45 -45.70 -8.88
C ARG A 478 5.09 -46.41 -10.07
N ASP A 479 6.35 -46.82 -9.91
CA ASP A 479 6.96 -47.78 -10.82
C ASP A 479 6.48 -49.20 -10.43
N LEU A 480 5.65 -49.80 -11.29
CA LEU A 480 5.14 -51.16 -11.14
C LEU A 480 5.99 -52.21 -11.89
N THR A 481 7.09 -51.79 -12.52
CA THR A 481 7.97 -52.68 -13.31
C THR A 481 9.14 -53.25 -12.51
N GLN A 482 9.38 -52.75 -11.30
CA GLN A 482 10.40 -53.25 -10.39
C GLN A 482 9.80 -54.27 -9.40
N GLU A 483 10.49 -55.41 -9.26
CA GLU A 483 10.04 -56.61 -8.52
C GLU A 483 10.46 -56.59 -7.03
N ASP A 484 10.81 -55.41 -6.50
CA ASP A 484 11.37 -55.21 -5.15
C ASP A 484 10.29 -55.36 -4.04
N PRO A 485 10.67 -55.76 -2.80
CA PRO A 485 9.71 -56.04 -1.72
C PRO A 485 9.14 -54.74 -1.13
N PRO A 486 7.92 -54.81 -0.58
CA PRO A 486 6.69 -54.55 -1.29
C PRO A 486 6.42 -53.06 -1.44
N LEU A 487 5.74 -52.68 -2.54
CA LEU A 487 5.32 -51.31 -2.84
C LEU A 487 6.48 -50.30 -2.93
N LEU A 488 7.22 -50.30 -4.04
CA LEU A 488 8.12 -49.19 -4.37
C LEU A 488 7.34 -47.87 -4.44
N VAL A 489 7.76 -46.90 -3.62
CA VAL A 489 7.22 -45.54 -3.53
C VAL A 489 8.40 -44.57 -3.46
N GLU A 490 8.55 -43.74 -4.50
CA GLU A 490 9.61 -42.75 -4.61
C GLU A 490 9.04 -41.38 -5.01
N THR A 491 9.68 -40.32 -4.56
CA THR A 491 9.33 -38.93 -4.91
C THR A 491 10.58 -38.06 -4.88
N THR A 492 10.49 -36.79 -5.29
CA THR A 492 11.65 -35.89 -5.24
C THR A 492 12.04 -35.56 -3.80
N LEU A 493 13.34 -35.35 -3.56
CA LEU A 493 13.87 -34.95 -2.25
C LEU A 493 13.23 -33.64 -1.74
N ALA A 494 12.83 -32.73 -2.63
CA ALA A 494 12.13 -31.50 -2.22
C ALA A 494 10.73 -31.81 -1.66
N THR A 495 9.99 -32.69 -2.32
CA THR A 495 8.63 -33.11 -1.96
C THR A 495 8.60 -33.99 -0.70
N ALA A 496 9.61 -34.84 -0.51
CA ALA A 496 9.68 -35.77 0.64
C ALA A 496 9.91 -35.07 2.00
N ARG A 497 10.36 -33.81 2.03
CA ARG A 497 10.73 -33.09 3.28
C ARG A 497 9.61 -32.94 4.31
N GLY A 498 8.34 -33.03 3.90
CA GLY A 498 7.18 -32.95 4.82
C GLY A 498 6.72 -34.28 5.41
N VAL A 499 7.31 -35.39 4.97
CA VAL A 499 6.91 -36.76 5.36
C VAL A 499 7.70 -37.21 6.58
N VAL A 500 7.03 -37.88 7.52
CA VAL A 500 7.62 -38.46 8.72
C VAL A 500 7.18 -39.94 8.88
N PRO A 501 7.97 -40.76 9.61
CA PRO A 501 7.51 -42.08 10.03
C PRO A 501 6.16 -42.01 10.76
N GLY A 502 5.26 -42.95 10.45
CA GLY A 502 3.87 -42.97 10.90
C GLY A 502 2.88 -42.30 9.95
N ASP A 503 3.33 -41.59 8.91
CA ASP A 503 2.46 -41.07 7.85
C ASP A 503 1.74 -42.15 7.06
N SER A 504 0.70 -41.77 6.31
CA SER A 504 -0.24 -42.70 5.68
C SER A 504 -0.13 -42.67 4.16
N ILE A 505 0.43 -43.73 3.57
CA ILE A 505 0.42 -44.00 2.13
C ILE A 505 -0.95 -44.59 1.76
N VAL A 506 -1.63 -43.93 0.83
CA VAL A 506 -2.88 -44.38 0.21
C VAL A 506 -2.63 -44.67 -1.27
N LEU A 507 -2.83 -45.92 -1.67
CA LEU A 507 -2.72 -46.33 -3.08
C LEU A 507 -4.03 -46.00 -3.82
N ALA A 508 -3.94 -45.64 -5.11
CA ALA A 508 -5.10 -45.28 -5.92
C ALA A 508 -4.98 -45.72 -7.38
N ASN A 509 -6.12 -45.92 -8.02
CA ASN A 509 -6.26 -46.12 -9.46
C ASN A 509 -7.46 -45.31 -10.00
N ASN A 510 -7.77 -45.43 -11.29
CA ASN A 510 -8.87 -44.71 -11.93
C ASN A 510 -10.28 -45.11 -11.45
N ALA A 511 -10.41 -46.20 -10.67
CA ALA A 511 -11.66 -46.67 -10.10
C ALA A 511 -11.83 -46.32 -8.61
N GLY A 512 -10.76 -45.93 -7.91
CA GLY A 512 -10.83 -45.48 -6.51
C GLY A 512 -9.51 -45.57 -5.75
N ALA A 513 -9.58 -45.21 -4.46
CA ALA A 513 -8.51 -45.41 -3.49
C ALA A 513 -8.60 -46.80 -2.83
N CYS A 514 -7.46 -47.33 -2.42
CA CYS A 514 -7.40 -48.56 -1.62
C CYS A 514 -8.04 -48.32 -0.23
N PRO A 515 -8.85 -49.27 0.29
CA PRO A 515 -9.42 -49.16 1.63
C PRO A 515 -8.38 -49.37 2.75
N ALA A 516 -7.27 -50.06 2.46
CA ALA A 516 -6.17 -50.24 3.39
C ALA A 516 -5.20 -49.03 3.33
N VAL A 517 -4.80 -48.56 4.50
CA VAL A 517 -3.87 -47.43 4.67
C VAL A 517 -2.55 -47.96 5.18
N ILE A 518 -1.45 -47.65 4.49
CA ILE A 518 -0.12 -48.21 4.77
C ILE A 518 0.71 -47.17 5.54
N PRO A 519 1.24 -47.47 6.73
CA PRO A 519 2.11 -46.52 7.44
C PRO A 519 3.45 -46.32 6.71
N VAL A 520 4.08 -45.16 6.88
CA VAL A 520 5.48 -44.93 6.50
C VAL A 520 6.38 -45.43 7.63
N LEU A 521 7.27 -46.37 7.36
CA LEU A 521 8.26 -46.86 8.32
C LEU A 521 9.46 -45.90 8.43
N ARG A 522 10.00 -45.48 7.29
CA ARG A 522 11.22 -44.65 7.19
C ARG A 522 11.36 -44.03 5.80
N LEU A 523 12.26 -43.05 5.69
CA LEU A 523 12.66 -42.42 4.42
C LEU A 523 14.15 -42.65 4.16
N GLU A 524 14.54 -42.72 2.89
CA GLU A 524 15.93 -42.90 2.48
C GLU A 524 16.24 -42.07 1.23
N ASP A 525 17.12 -41.08 1.36
CA ASP A 525 17.66 -40.31 0.23
C ASP A 525 18.53 -41.23 -0.63
N GLN A 526 18.23 -41.31 -1.92
CA GLN A 526 18.94 -42.16 -2.88
C GLN A 526 20.18 -41.47 -3.47
N GLY A 527 20.47 -40.21 -3.08
CA GLY A 527 21.64 -39.45 -3.53
C GLY A 527 21.59 -38.97 -4.98
N ASN A 528 20.49 -39.27 -5.69
CA ASN A 528 20.22 -38.87 -7.07
C ASN A 528 19.14 -37.78 -7.18
N GLY A 529 18.70 -37.20 -6.06
CA GLY A 529 17.60 -36.24 -5.97
C GLY A 529 16.22 -36.85 -5.71
N LEU A 530 16.12 -38.19 -5.62
CA LEU A 530 14.92 -38.90 -5.19
C LEU A 530 15.03 -39.37 -3.73
N THR A 531 13.89 -39.50 -3.08
CA THR A 531 13.75 -40.11 -1.75
C THR A 531 12.78 -41.27 -1.85
N ARG A 532 13.21 -42.43 -1.36
CA ARG A 532 12.41 -43.64 -1.24
C ARG A 532 11.65 -43.61 0.08
N ILE A 533 10.35 -43.85 0.02
CA ILE A 533 9.45 -43.89 1.18
C ILE A 533 9.17 -45.37 1.44
N TYR A 534 9.68 -45.90 2.56
CA TYR A 534 9.49 -47.30 2.91
C TYR A 534 8.16 -47.50 3.64
N PRO A 535 7.26 -48.37 3.16
CA PRO A 535 6.05 -48.72 3.88
C PRO A 535 6.37 -49.59 5.10
N ASP A 536 5.60 -49.43 6.18
CA ASP A 536 5.57 -50.38 7.30
C ASP A 536 4.62 -51.52 6.96
N LEU A 537 5.19 -52.71 6.77
CA LEU A 537 4.49 -53.93 6.41
C LEU A 537 4.83 -55.05 7.41
N SER A 538 5.12 -54.65 8.66
CA SER A 538 5.37 -55.56 9.78
C SER A 538 4.09 -56.26 10.29
N ASP A 539 2.91 -55.69 10.00
CA ASP A 539 1.60 -56.26 10.32
C ASP A 539 1.08 -57.20 9.20
N PRO A 540 0.92 -58.51 9.46
CA PRO A 540 0.39 -59.46 8.47
C PRO A 540 -1.07 -59.19 8.05
N GLU A 541 -1.89 -58.58 8.91
CA GLU A 541 -3.28 -58.25 8.56
C GLU A 541 -3.31 -57.12 7.53
N LEU A 542 -2.49 -56.08 7.72
CA LEU A 542 -2.29 -55.02 6.73
C LEU A 542 -1.77 -55.57 5.41
N VAL A 543 -0.75 -56.45 5.43
CA VAL A 543 -0.19 -57.07 4.19
C VAL A 543 -1.27 -57.82 3.40
N THR A 544 -2.15 -58.54 4.09
CA THR A 544 -3.29 -59.22 3.46
C THR A 544 -4.31 -58.22 2.90
N ALA A 545 -4.57 -57.12 3.62
CA ALA A 545 -5.54 -56.10 3.20
C ALA A 545 -5.09 -55.26 1.99
N ILE A 546 -3.79 -55.13 1.73
CA ILE A 546 -3.23 -54.37 0.60
C ILE A 546 -3.04 -55.20 -0.68
N GLU A 547 -3.08 -56.53 -0.60
CA GLU A 547 -2.88 -57.43 -1.76
C GLU A 547 -3.78 -57.05 -2.96
N PRO A 548 -5.09 -56.76 -2.81
CA PRO A 548 -5.96 -56.35 -3.92
C PRO A 548 -5.60 -54.99 -4.54
N CYS A 549 -4.78 -54.19 -3.84
CA CYS A 549 -4.36 -52.85 -4.23
C CYS A 549 -2.91 -52.78 -4.72
N ALA A 550 -2.13 -53.86 -4.66
CA ALA A 550 -0.68 -53.83 -4.92
C ALA A 550 -0.34 -53.28 -6.33
N SER A 551 -1.22 -53.54 -7.31
CA SER A 551 -1.14 -53.10 -8.71
C SER A 551 -1.63 -51.67 -8.97
N TYR A 552 -2.04 -50.92 -7.94
CA TYR A 552 -2.57 -49.57 -8.11
C TYR A 552 -1.43 -48.61 -8.50
N PRO A 553 -1.51 -47.93 -9.66
CA PRO A 553 -0.38 -47.21 -10.24
C PRO A 553 -0.13 -45.83 -9.61
N LEU A 554 -1.05 -45.33 -8.78
CA LEU A 554 -0.90 -44.04 -8.11
C LEU A 554 -0.76 -44.21 -6.59
N PHE A 555 -0.09 -43.27 -5.94
CA PHE A 555 -0.06 -43.14 -4.49
C PHE A 555 -0.32 -41.70 -4.05
N THR A 556 -0.66 -41.54 -2.79
CA THR A 556 -0.85 -40.26 -2.11
C THR A 556 -0.35 -40.42 -0.68
N VAL A 557 0.36 -39.43 -0.15
CA VAL A 557 0.83 -39.45 1.25
C VAL A 557 0.03 -38.45 2.07
N ARG A 558 -0.52 -38.92 3.18
CA ARG A 558 -1.31 -38.15 4.14
C ARG A 558 -0.59 -38.06 5.49
N ALA A 559 -0.85 -37.00 6.24
CA ALA A 559 -0.41 -36.91 7.63
C ALA A 559 -0.94 -38.11 8.45
N GLY A 560 -0.06 -38.77 9.19
CA GLY A 560 -0.38 -39.96 9.96
C GLY A 560 -1.27 -39.69 11.18
N PRO A 561 -2.06 -40.68 11.65
CA PRO A 561 -2.93 -40.54 12.82
C PRO A 561 -2.20 -40.22 14.13
N ASN A 562 -0.93 -40.64 14.24
CA ASN A 562 -0.19 -40.72 15.50
C ASN A 562 0.94 -39.67 15.64
N VAL A 563 1.22 -38.89 14.58
CA VAL A 563 2.31 -37.91 14.55
C VAL A 563 1.83 -36.67 13.80
N LYS A 564 1.45 -35.62 14.53
CA LYS A 564 0.91 -34.37 13.96
C LYS A 564 -0.15 -34.61 12.87
N PRO A 565 -1.34 -35.13 13.23
CA PRO A 565 -2.35 -35.57 12.28
C PRO A 565 -3.03 -34.44 11.49
N TYR A 566 -2.83 -33.17 11.84
CA TYR A 566 -3.43 -32.05 11.11
C TYR A 566 -2.45 -31.42 10.13
N VAL A 567 -2.91 -31.18 8.91
CA VAL A 567 -2.25 -30.34 7.93
C VAL A 567 -2.94 -28.97 7.94
N LEU A 568 -2.20 -27.91 8.22
CA LEU A 568 -2.71 -26.54 8.24
C LEU A 568 -2.45 -25.85 6.90
N TYR A 569 -3.50 -25.28 6.33
CA TYR A 569 -3.44 -24.36 5.20
C TYR A 569 -3.96 -22.97 5.59
N ALA A 570 -3.39 -21.93 4.99
CA ALA A 570 -3.93 -20.57 4.95
C ALA A 570 -4.56 -20.36 3.57
N GLY A 571 -5.86 -20.08 3.53
CA GLY A 571 -6.64 -20.16 2.31
C GLY A 571 -6.85 -21.63 1.88
N ASP A 572 -6.56 -21.92 0.62
CA ASP A 572 -6.93 -23.18 -0.05
C ASP A 572 -5.92 -24.32 0.14
N GLU A 573 -6.39 -25.55 -0.03
CA GLU A 573 -5.63 -26.80 0.19
C GLU A 573 -4.65 -27.11 -0.97
N ASN A 574 -3.76 -26.17 -1.26
CA ASN A 574 -2.73 -26.29 -2.29
C ASN A 574 -1.32 -26.14 -1.71
N ALA A 575 -0.28 -26.23 -2.55
CA ALA A 575 1.11 -26.15 -2.11
C ALA A 575 1.52 -24.76 -1.62
N ASP A 576 0.92 -23.70 -2.17
CA ASP A 576 1.23 -22.30 -1.83
C ASP A 576 0.54 -21.87 -0.52
N GLY A 577 -0.62 -22.44 -0.22
CA GLY A 577 -1.39 -22.22 1.02
C GLY A 577 -0.92 -23.08 2.20
N TYR A 578 -0.07 -24.10 2.00
CA TYR A 578 0.41 -24.95 3.09
C TYR A 578 1.25 -24.15 4.10
N VAL A 579 0.90 -24.26 5.38
CA VAL A 579 1.56 -23.59 6.49
C VAL A 579 2.52 -24.55 7.20
N GLN A 580 1.95 -25.58 7.85
CA GLN A 580 2.70 -26.56 8.63
C GLN A 580 1.83 -27.75 9.01
N ARG A 581 2.42 -28.71 9.75
CA ARG A 581 1.69 -29.78 10.43
C ARG A 581 1.53 -29.47 11.92
N LEU A 582 0.41 -29.90 12.48
CA LEU A 582 0.03 -29.67 13.88
C LEU A 582 -0.42 -30.95 14.58
N ASP A 583 -0.07 -31.07 15.85
CA ASP A 583 -0.65 -32.05 16.76
C ASP A 583 -1.92 -31.56 17.46
N VAL A 584 -2.64 -32.48 18.11
CA VAL A 584 -3.73 -32.14 19.02
C VAL A 584 -3.16 -31.34 20.20
N ASN A 585 -3.81 -30.23 20.55
CA ASN A 585 -3.37 -29.22 21.52
C ASN A 585 -2.09 -28.45 21.12
N GLU A 586 -1.55 -28.63 19.91
CA GLU A 586 -0.46 -27.78 19.42
C GLU A 586 -1.02 -26.41 18.96
N PRO A 587 -0.58 -25.29 19.56
CA PRO A 587 -1.07 -23.97 19.19
C PRO A 587 -0.49 -23.52 17.85
N TYR A 588 -1.33 -23.00 16.96
CA TYR A 588 -0.90 -22.18 15.83
C TYR A 588 -1.14 -20.71 16.13
N THR A 589 -0.10 -19.90 15.93
CA THR A 589 -0.18 -18.45 16.09
C THR A 589 -0.51 -17.80 14.76
N ALA A 590 -1.75 -17.34 14.61
CA ALA A 590 -2.22 -16.60 13.44
C ALA A 590 -1.71 -15.15 13.50
N ALA A 591 -0.52 -14.94 12.94
CA ALA A 591 0.12 -13.64 12.79
C ALA A 591 0.33 -13.33 11.31
N THR A 592 -0.34 -12.29 10.79
CA THR A 592 0.07 -11.67 9.53
C THR A 592 0.62 -10.28 9.81
N PHE A 593 1.93 -10.09 9.65
CA PHE A 593 2.54 -8.75 9.63
C PHE A 593 2.35 -8.04 8.28
N LEU A 594 1.78 -8.75 7.31
CA LEU A 594 1.49 -8.27 5.96
C LEU A 594 0.17 -7.51 5.88
N ASP A 595 -0.91 -8.02 6.47
CA ASP A 595 -2.21 -7.35 6.43
C ASP A 595 -2.44 -6.44 7.63
N TYR A 596 -3.08 -5.31 7.35
CA TYR A 596 -3.51 -4.36 8.38
C TYR A 596 -4.64 -4.99 9.22
N TYR A 597 -4.41 -5.09 10.52
CA TYR A 597 -5.43 -5.42 11.53
C TYR A 597 -5.76 -4.15 12.33
N TYR A 598 -7.03 -3.91 12.62
CA TYR A 598 -7.45 -2.68 13.29
C TYR A 598 -7.20 -2.77 14.80
N HIS A 599 -6.53 -1.76 15.36
CA HIS A 599 -6.42 -1.58 16.80
C HIS A 599 -7.61 -0.74 17.29
N PRO A 600 -8.58 -1.30 18.04
CA PRO A 600 -9.79 -0.55 18.41
C PRO A 600 -9.54 0.50 19.50
N ASP A 601 -10.32 1.58 19.47
CA ASP A 601 -10.18 2.70 20.41
C ASP A 601 -10.64 2.35 21.85
N GLY A 602 -11.42 1.27 22.00
CA GLY A 602 -11.77 0.68 23.30
C GLY A 602 -10.60 -0.01 24.02
N PHE A 603 -9.39 0.03 23.47
CA PHE A 603 -8.14 -0.40 24.12
C PHE A 603 -7.71 0.59 25.21
N ASP A 604 -8.60 0.83 26.18
CA ASP A 604 -8.45 1.85 27.21
C ASP A 604 -7.64 1.32 28.41
N LEU A 605 -6.63 2.08 28.84
CA LEU A 605 -5.96 1.90 30.13
C LEU A 605 -6.62 2.69 31.27
N GLY A 606 -7.83 3.20 31.05
CA GLY A 606 -8.73 3.74 32.05
C GLY A 606 -8.21 4.99 32.74
N LEU A 607 -7.35 5.76 32.08
CA LEU A 607 -6.68 6.93 32.65
C LEU A 607 -6.43 8.02 31.60
N ASP A 608 -7.14 9.12 31.76
CA ASP A 608 -6.70 10.46 31.34
C ASP A 608 -5.86 11.04 32.50
N PRO A 609 -4.59 11.46 32.30
CA PRO A 609 -3.84 11.53 31.05
C PRO A 609 -3.29 10.18 30.58
N PRO A 610 -3.01 10.01 29.27
CA PRO A 610 -2.46 8.79 28.69
C PRO A 610 -1.16 8.36 29.39
N ARG A 611 -1.25 7.39 30.29
CA ARG A 611 -0.06 6.75 30.86
C ARG A 611 0.51 5.81 29.84
N SER A 612 1.69 6.15 29.31
CA SER A 612 2.52 5.25 28.50
C SER A 612 2.63 3.88 29.16
N PRO A 613 2.09 2.81 28.55
CA PRO A 613 2.39 1.45 28.97
C PRO A 613 3.62 0.97 28.19
N THR A 614 4.67 0.61 28.91
CA THR A 614 5.78 -0.20 28.37
C THR A 614 5.38 -1.65 28.04
N LYS A 615 4.07 -1.91 27.86
CA LYS A 615 3.45 -3.19 27.54
C LYS A 615 2.24 -3.01 26.63
N TYR A 616 2.50 -2.61 25.38
CA TYR A 616 1.70 -3.15 24.29
C TYR A 616 2.09 -4.63 24.17
N VAL A 617 1.15 -5.56 24.42
CA VAL A 617 1.34 -7.00 24.18
C VAL A 617 0.34 -7.45 23.11
N PRO A 618 0.57 -7.10 21.84
CA PRO A 618 -0.12 -7.70 20.70
C PRO A 618 0.46 -9.09 20.49
N GLY A 619 0.18 -10.01 21.42
CA GLY A 619 0.41 -11.41 21.11
C GLY A 619 -0.60 -11.77 20.00
N PRO A 620 -0.16 -12.16 18.80
CA PRO A 620 -1.05 -12.62 17.75
C PRO A 620 -2.01 -13.72 18.23
N LEU A 621 -3.21 -13.74 17.63
CA LEU A 621 -4.26 -14.70 17.96
C LEU A 621 -3.70 -16.12 17.91
N THR A 622 -3.84 -16.85 19.01
CA THR A 622 -3.45 -18.25 19.08
C THR A 622 -4.67 -19.13 18.88
N LEU A 623 -4.65 -19.92 17.80
CA LEU A 623 -5.62 -20.93 17.45
C LEU A 623 -5.10 -22.29 17.94
N THR A 624 -5.74 -22.86 18.95
CA THR A 624 -5.38 -24.18 19.49
C THR A 624 -6.42 -25.20 19.07
N LEU A 625 -5.98 -26.24 18.36
CA LEU A 625 -6.79 -27.42 18.08
C LEU A 625 -7.00 -28.22 19.37
N THR A 626 -8.24 -28.40 19.83
CA THR A 626 -8.57 -29.34 20.93
C THR A 626 -9.61 -30.42 20.57
N PRO A 627 -9.56 -31.03 19.36
CA PRO A 627 -10.54 -32.02 18.93
C PRO A 627 -10.52 -33.29 19.79
N THR A 628 -11.70 -33.78 20.16
CA THR A 628 -11.85 -35.01 20.97
C THR A 628 -11.79 -36.26 20.10
N LEU A 629 -10.63 -36.93 20.08
CA LEU A 629 -10.43 -38.19 19.36
C LEU A 629 -11.03 -39.38 20.14
N GLY A 630 -12.12 -39.98 19.64
CA GLY A 630 -12.80 -41.07 20.34
C GLY A 630 -13.83 -41.85 19.51
N THR A 631 -14.30 -42.99 20.04
CA THR A 631 -15.18 -43.95 19.33
C THR A 631 -16.62 -43.47 19.12
N GLN A 632 -17.04 -42.38 19.76
CA GLN A 632 -18.35 -41.73 19.53
C GLN A 632 -18.26 -40.42 18.72
N SER A 633 -17.04 -39.98 18.35
CA SER A 633 -16.75 -38.65 17.79
C SER A 633 -15.67 -38.73 16.69
N ARG A 634 -15.89 -39.56 15.67
CA ARG A 634 -14.89 -39.81 14.62
C ARG A 634 -14.80 -38.67 13.60
N LEU A 635 -13.65 -38.02 13.59
CA LEU A 635 -13.09 -37.41 12.38
C LEU A 635 -12.64 -38.52 11.42
N VAL A 636 -12.92 -38.31 10.15
CA VAL A 636 -12.59 -39.18 9.00
C VAL A 636 -11.42 -38.51 8.24
N PRO A 637 -10.49 -39.27 7.64
CA PRO A 637 -9.39 -38.68 6.87
C PRO A 637 -9.90 -37.76 5.75
N GLY A 638 -9.51 -36.50 5.80
CA GLY A 638 -10.00 -35.43 4.92
C GLY A 638 -11.09 -34.54 5.52
N ASP A 639 -11.59 -34.81 6.73
CA ASP A 639 -12.38 -33.80 7.47
C ASP A 639 -11.51 -32.59 7.81
N ARG A 640 -12.12 -31.41 7.91
CA ARG A 640 -11.41 -30.15 8.09
C ARG A 640 -12.16 -29.18 8.98
N TYR A 641 -11.44 -28.53 9.90
CA TYR A 641 -11.96 -27.33 10.55
C TYR A 641 -11.61 -26.12 9.66
N LEU A 642 -12.64 -25.50 9.09
CA LEU A 642 -12.54 -24.21 8.40
C LEU A 642 -12.69 -23.11 9.44
N VAL A 643 -11.58 -22.44 9.78
CA VAL A 643 -11.52 -21.34 10.74
C VAL A 643 -11.42 -20.02 10.00
N VAL A 644 -12.47 -19.21 10.07
CA VAL A 644 -12.52 -17.88 9.45
C VAL A 644 -12.29 -16.83 10.53
N LEU A 645 -11.28 -15.99 10.32
CA LEU A 645 -10.98 -14.83 11.14
C LEU A 645 -11.63 -13.59 10.52
N GLN A 646 -12.49 -12.93 11.30
CA GLN A 646 -13.28 -11.77 10.87
C GLN A 646 -12.88 -10.54 11.71
N PRO A 647 -12.01 -9.65 11.21
CA PRO A 647 -11.46 -8.54 11.99
C PRO A 647 -12.42 -7.39 12.29
N ARG A 648 -13.69 -7.47 11.85
CA ARG A 648 -14.64 -6.34 11.86
C ARG A 648 -14.00 -5.03 11.39
N PHE A 649 -13.31 -5.14 10.27
CA PHE A 649 -12.50 -4.09 9.69
C PHE A 649 -12.83 -3.93 8.22
N ARG A 650 -13.37 -2.76 7.87
CA ARG A 650 -13.73 -2.40 6.50
C ARG A 650 -13.00 -1.11 6.13
N ARG A 651 -12.05 -1.21 5.19
CA ARG A 651 -11.21 -0.09 4.73
C ARG A 651 -12.08 0.96 4.01
N PHE A 652 -11.65 2.21 4.00
CA PHE A 652 -12.17 3.22 3.07
C PHE A 652 -11.30 3.21 1.81
N ASN A 653 -11.75 2.51 0.77
CA ASN A 653 -11.28 2.70 -0.59
C ASN A 653 -12.45 3.10 -1.51
N PHE A 654 -12.16 3.60 -2.70
CA PHE A 654 -13.11 3.72 -3.78
C PHE A 654 -12.39 3.57 -5.13
N ARG A 655 -13.14 3.38 -6.21
CA ARG A 655 -12.61 3.33 -7.58
C ARG A 655 -13.41 4.25 -8.48
N VAL A 656 -12.83 4.60 -9.62
CA VAL A 656 -13.59 5.13 -10.77
C VAL A 656 -14.24 3.95 -11.48
N ASP A 657 -15.49 4.10 -11.92
CA ASP A 657 -16.11 3.12 -12.82
C ASP A 657 -15.53 3.29 -14.23
N THR A 658 -14.68 2.33 -14.59
CA THR A 658 -13.99 2.24 -15.88
C THR A 658 -14.64 1.22 -16.83
N SER A 659 -15.90 0.85 -16.60
CA SER A 659 -16.66 -0.02 -17.49
C SER A 659 -16.75 0.54 -18.92
N SER A 660 -16.91 -0.32 -19.92
CA SER A 660 -16.97 0.09 -21.33
C SER A 660 -18.18 0.97 -21.69
N THR A 661 -19.15 1.09 -20.79
CA THR A 661 -20.31 1.99 -20.88
C THR A 661 -20.09 3.34 -20.16
N SER A 662 -19.01 3.47 -19.40
CA SER A 662 -18.64 4.70 -18.67
C SER A 662 -17.94 5.70 -19.58
N ASN A 663 -18.25 6.98 -19.44
CA ASN A 663 -17.46 8.07 -20.04
C ASN A 663 -16.09 8.25 -19.35
N LEU A 664 -15.82 7.50 -18.27
CA LEU A 664 -14.57 7.49 -17.53
C LEU A 664 -13.73 6.22 -17.77
N ALA A 665 -14.04 5.41 -18.80
CA ALA A 665 -13.37 4.16 -19.13
C ALA A 665 -11.82 4.26 -19.27
N VAL A 666 -11.29 5.44 -19.59
CA VAL A 666 -9.84 5.71 -19.71
C VAL A 666 -9.16 6.06 -18.37
N TYR A 667 -9.90 6.35 -17.30
CA TYR A 667 -9.38 6.75 -15.99
C TYR A 667 -9.01 5.52 -15.13
N THR A 668 -8.08 4.69 -15.63
CA THR A 668 -7.69 3.41 -15.02
C THR A 668 -6.44 3.49 -14.14
N LEU A 669 -5.47 4.33 -14.47
CA LEU A 669 -4.19 4.45 -13.76
C LEU A 669 -4.05 5.83 -13.11
N PRO A 670 -4.46 6.01 -11.83
CA PRO A 670 -4.20 7.25 -11.12
C PRO A 670 -2.72 7.38 -10.75
N ALA A 671 -2.19 8.60 -10.78
CA ALA A 671 -0.81 8.92 -10.42
C ALA A 671 -0.76 9.80 -9.16
N SER A 672 -0.26 11.03 -9.30
CA SER A 672 -0.26 12.04 -8.23
C SER A 672 -1.69 12.46 -7.81
N VAL A 673 -1.79 13.01 -6.60
CA VAL A 673 -3.04 13.51 -6.02
C VAL A 673 -2.78 14.76 -5.19
N VAL A 674 -3.69 15.73 -5.27
CA VAL A 674 -3.80 16.85 -4.33
C VAL A 674 -5.23 16.98 -3.84
N ALA A 675 -5.43 17.54 -2.65
CA ALA A 675 -6.77 17.74 -2.10
C ALA A 675 -6.87 19.07 -1.33
N THR A 676 -8.05 19.68 -1.38
CA THR A 676 -8.38 20.90 -0.63
C THR A 676 -9.88 21.11 -0.54
N GLU A 677 -10.29 21.91 0.43
CA GLU A 677 -11.61 22.51 0.46
C GLU A 677 -11.68 23.63 -0.61
N VAL A 678 -12.82 23.71 -1.29
CA VAL A 678 -13.17 24.78 -2.23
C VAL A 678 -14.67 25.05 -2.15
N ASP A 679 -15.06 26.29 -1.84
CA ASP A 679 -16.44 26.74 -1.67
C ASP A 679 -17.26 25.92 -0.64
N GLY A 680 -16.60 25.41 0.41
CA GLY A 680 -17.20 24.54 1.42
C GLY A 680 -17.24 23.05 1.06
N SER A 681 -16.88 22.67 -0.17
CA SER A 681 -16.79 21.25 -0.56
C SER A 681 -15.37 20.69 -0.43
N SER A 682 -15.26 19.48 0.09
CA SER A 682 -14.02 18.72 0.28
C SER A 682 -13.68 17.86 -0.93
N LEU A 683 -12.59 18.22 -1.63
CA LEU A 683 -12.33 17.73 -2.98
C LEU A 683 -10.89 17.26 -3.18
N ALA A 684 -10.73 16.20 -3.97
CA ALA A 684 -9.44 15.72 -4.45
C ALA A 684 -9.31 15.86 -5.97
N PHE A 685 -8.10 16.07 -6.46
CA PHE A 685 -7.74 16.17 -7.88
C PHE A 685 -6.62 15.17 -8.13
N LEU A 686 -6.86 14.19 -9.00
CA LEU A 686 -5.93 13.11 -9.30
C LEU A 686 -5.48 13.17 -10.75
N ALA A 687 -4.17 13.08 -10.99
CA ALA A 687 -3.63 12.88 -12.34
C ALA A 687 -3.92 11.47 -12.84
N TYR A 688 -4.24 11.33 -14.12
CA TYR A 688 -4.42 10.05 -14.80
C TYR A 688 -3.64 10.04 -16.12
N PRO A 689 -2.41 9.51 -16.14
CA PRO A 689 -1.65 9.27 -17.37
C PRO A 689 -2.41 8.42 -18.40
N SER A 690 -3.29 7.53 -17.94
CA SER A 690 -4.10 6.67 -18.83
C SER A 690 -5.22 7.40 -19.56
N ALA A 691 -5.58 8.61 -19.11
CA ALA A 691 -6.70 9.40 -19.61
C ALA A 691 -6.26 10.77 -20.17
N ASP A 692 -4.95 11.04 -20.17
CA ASP A 692 -4.35 12.35 -20.45
C ASP A 692 -5.12 13.49 -19.75
N GLY A 693 -5.31 13.37 -18.44
CA GLY A 693 -6.19 14.30 -17.73
C GLY A 693 -6.12 14.25 -16.22
N VAL A 694 -6.92 15.10 -15.60
CA VAL A 694 -7.14 15.19 -14.16
C VAL A 694 -8.60 14.87 -13.85
N LEU A 695 -8.84 14.12 -12.77
CA LEU A 695 -10.17 13.82 -12.26
C LEU A 695 -10.39 14.53 -10.92
N GLN A 696 -11.39 15.41 -10.86
CA GLN A 696 -11.89 15.94 -9.59
C GLN A 696 -12.87 14.94 -8.95
N VAL A 697 -12.72 14.70 -7.66
CA VAL A 697 -13.53 13.81 -6.82
C VAL A 697 -14.13 14.59 -5.66
N ALA A 698 -15.43 14.46 -5.40
CA ALA A 698 -16.06 15.01 -4.20
C ALA A 698 -16.11 14.01 -3.04
N LEU A 699 -15.23 14.21 -2.05
CA LEU A 699 -15.00 13.28 -0.93
C LEU A 699 -16.21 13.15 0.00
N GLU A 700 -17.02 14.21 0.07
CA GLU A 700 -18.30 14.27 0.80
C GLU A 700 -19.47 13.58 0.08
N GLN A 701 -19.29 13.09 -1.15
CA GLN A 701 -20.40 12.52 -1.97
C GLN A 701 -20.10 11.12 -2.53
N ILE A 702 -18.83 10.78 -2.75
CA ILE A 702 -18.42 9.41 -3.15
C ILE A 702 -19.00 8.34 -2.21
N THR A 703 -19.17 7.15 -2.77
CA THR A 703 -19.52 5.95 -2.01
C THR A 703 -18.28 5.07 -1.90
N ASP A 704 -17.94 4.65 -0.69
CA ASP A 704 -16.81 3.78 -0.42
C ASP A 704 -17.07 2.34 -0.89
N ASN A 705 -15.98 1.57 -1.03
CA ASN A 705 -15.94 0.16 -1.44
C ASN A 705 -16.61 -0.17 -2.79
N VAL A 706 -16.92 0.84 -3.62
CA VAL A 706 -17.55 0.67 -4.94
C VAL A 706 -16.87 1.50 -6.04
N PRO A 707 -17.03 1.12 -7.33
CA PRO A 707 -16.78 2.01 -8.46
C PRO A 707 -17.79 3.16 -8.48
N ASN A 708 -17.30 4.39 -8.67
CA ASN A 708 -18.12 5.60 -8.72
C ASN A 708 -18.20 6.13 -10.17
N LEU A 709 -19.40 6.54 -10.60
CA LEU A 709 -19.66 7.27 -11.86
C LEU A 709 -20.01 8.74 -11.59
N THR A 710 -20.76 8.99 -10.51
CA THR A 710 -21.25 10.32 -10.12
C THR A 710 -20.27 11.00 -9.17
N TYR A 711 -20.38 12.33 -9.07
CA TYR A 711 -19.53 13.16 -8.20
C TYR A 711 -18.04 13.16 -8.58
N LEU A 712 -17.79 12.76 -9.83
CA LEU A 712 -16.52 12.82 -10.52
C LEU A 712 -16.63 13.84 -11.65
N ARG A 713 -15.60 14.66 -11.86
CA ARG A 713 -15.52 15.59 -12.99
C ARG A 713 -14.19 15.46 -13.71
N ALA A 714 -14.25 15.05 -14.96
CA ALA A 714 -13.11 14.94 -15.87
C ALA A 714 -12.64 16.32 -16.36
N PHE A 715 -11.32 16.48 -16.42
CA PHE A 715 -10.61 17.56 -17.07
C PHE A 715 -9.54 16.92 -17.97
N GLN A 716 -9.73 16.97 -19.28
CA GLN A 716 -8.74 16.60 -20.30
C GLN A 716 -8.17 17.89 -20.92
#